data_AF-A0AB34LHD9-F1
#
_entry.id   AF-A0AB34LHD9-F1
#
_cell.length_a   1.000
_cell.length_b   1.000
_cell.length_c   1.000
_cell.angle_alpha   90.00
_cell.angle_beta   90.00
_cell.angle_gamma   90.00
#
_symmetry.space_group_name_H-M   'P 1'
#
loop_
_entity.id
_entity.type
_entity.pdbx_description
1 polymer ?
#
loop_
_entity_poly.entity_id
_entity_poly.type
_entity_poly.pdbx_seq_one_letter_code
_entity_poly.pdbx_strand_id
1 'polypeptide(L)'
;MTIQEINKAYNRIIGSLDEKELKNAFDFLQGLIAGIREYSFQDRLNELQDTYKYMLRYRIEGAKDPMQDQIYNNLIASSYEFADIVKHKALSVDSPLSYYSRRRMMQKELTNYDQLHKVLRNASLVKIETPTGTITELQQIESATILLFNKIWTSNPLNKEEIASIRNLLNDQELPFIIGSQIVSALMLGLQAAFDKEKLLLLFDAANLQEDEIRYRALIGILLTLYTYRKRTALYPQIADRLAALSEGFPNFTKAIRTITLRFILARETEKITRKLQDEIIPEMIKLGPKISQKINLKDINPELLGNEMNPEWQNMLSNSSLGKKMEEFSELQQEGADVMHSTFVHLKHFPFFRELGNWFMPFTTEHSAFGNQLSKNQTEKDMLDSMTLAAFMCNSDKYSLYFSMMQLPDQARQMMMGQFGSQASEMIQQTKEELISKRGKLEIISGQYIQDLYRFFKLYPGHLDFDDIFTSALDFHNLPILQPYVSDEESLTTIAEYYLRKNYFLDALTIYNRLSDANQESDILFQKIGYCKQMNGDIQGALEAYLHADLINPDSKWVIRRIAGCYRTLKQPEEALKYYHRYEAFNPDDLSIQICIGHCHLELKNYNEALKYYFKVDYLDNKSTKAWRPIAWCSFLTGKYDQARNYYKKIMDNQPNTQDFLNAGHTEWALQNIKGALAFYKKAVEKESGDFSKFQEQFNQDIPDLLVAGIEEAEVPLMMDQLRYSLSDIF
;
A
#
# COMPACT_ATOMS: atom_id res chain seq x y z
N MET A 1 21.33 -31.88 -1.82
CA MET A 1 20.45 -30.93 -2.54
C MET A 1 20.80 -29.53 -2.10
N THR A 2 20.82 -28.56 -3.00
CA THR A 2 20.97 -27.14 -2.66
C THR A 2 19.68 -26.59 -2.03
N ILE A 3 19.75 -25.44 -1.35
CA ILE A 3 18.56 -24.79 -0.74
C ILE A 3 17.50 -24.46 -1.82
N GLN A 4 17.95 -23.99 -2.98
CA GLN A 4 17.06 -23.69 -4.11
C GLN A 4 16.36 -24.95 -4.64
N GLU A 5 17.08 -26.07 -4.75
CA GLU A 5 16.49 -27.35 -5.14
C GLU A 5 15.44 -27.84 -4.12
N ILE A 6 15.73 -27.72 -2.82
CA ILE A 6 14.80 -28.09 -1.75
C ILE A 6 13.54 -27.24 -1.83
N ASN A 7 13.67 -25.91 -1.92
CA ASN A 7 12.53 -25.01 -2.02
C ASN A 7 11.72 -25.23 -3.30
N LYS A 8 12.38 -25.50 -4.43
CA LYS A 8 11.71 -25.81 -5.70
C LYS A 8 10.94 -27.14 -5.63
N ALA A 9 11.53 -28.17 -5.02
CA ALA A 9 10.87 -29.45 -4.81
C ALA A 9 9.67 -29.31 -3.87
N TYR A 10 9.84 -28.60 -2.75
CA TYR A 10 8.76 -28.28 -1.82
C TYR A 10 7.62 -27.51 -2.49
N ASN A 11 7.91 -26.47 -3.27
CA ASN A 11 6.86 -25.71 -3.97
C ASN A 11 6.08 -26.55 -4.98
N ARG A 12 6.71 -27.55 -5.62
CA ARG A 12 6.00 -28.52 -6.47
C ARG A 12 5.07 -29.42 -5.67
N ILE A 13 5.53 -29.91 -4.50
CA ILE A 13 4.69 -30.69 -3.59
C ILE A 13 3.47 -29.87 -3.17
N ILE A 14 3.67 -28.64 -2.70
CA ILE A 14 2.58 -27.74 -2.27
C ILE A 14 1.63 -27.43 -3.45
N GLY A 15 2.15 -27.15 -4.64
CA GLY A 15 1.34 -26.93 -5.84
C GLY A 15 0.43 -28.13 -6.16
N SER A 16 0.98 -29.35 -6.17
CA SER A 16 0.17 -30.56 -6.37
C SER A 16 -0.86 -30.79 -5.26
N LEU A 17 -0.53 -30.47 -4.00
CA LEU A 17 -1.51 -30.56 -2.90
C LEU A 17 -2.63 -29.53 -3.03
N ASP A 18 -2.32 -28.30 -3.46
CA ASP A 18 -3.29 -27.24 -3.70
C ASP A 18 -4.29 -27.64 -4.80
N GLU A 19 -3.81 -28.36 -5.82
CA GLU A 19 -4.61 -28.92 -6.92
C GLU A 19 -5.27 -30.26 -6.58
N LYS A 20 -5.06 -30.77 -5.36
CA LYS A 20 -5.55 -32.07 -4.85
C LYS A 20 -5.03 -33.28 -5.63
N GLU A 21 -3.83 -33.18 -6.19
CA GLU A 21 -3.13 -34.25 -6.92
C GLU A 21 -2.18 -35.06 -5.99
N LEU A 22 -2.75 -35.86 -5.09
CA LEU A 22 -1.97 -36.55 -4.05
C LEU A 22 -0.86 -37.47 -4.59
N LYS A 23 -1.10 -38.19 -5.69
CA LYS A 23 -0.07 -39.08 -6.27
C LYS A 23 1.17 -38.28 -6.72
N ASN A 24 0.96 -37.14 -7.38
CA ASN A 24 2.04 -36.26 -7.83
C ASN A 24 2.79 -35.69 -6.61
N ALA A 25 2.06 -35.26 -5.58
CA ALA A 25 2.65 -34.80 -4.33
C ALA A 25 3.51 -35.88 -3.66
N PHE A 26 3.05 -37.13 -3.61
CA PHE A 26 3.81 -38.25 -3.05
C PHE A 26 5.06 -38.58 -3.86
N ASP A 27 5.03 -38.48 -5.19
CA ASP A 27 6.21 -38.72 -6.03
C ASP A 27 7.27 -37.64 -5.84
N PHE A 28 6.85 -36.38 -5.72
CA PHE A 28 7.77 -35.29 -5.39
C PHE A 28 8.32 -35.40 -3.96
N LEU A 29 7.50 -35.82 -2.99
CA LEU A 29 7.94 -36.13 -1.62
C LEU A 29 8.98 -37.24 -1.60
N GLN A 30 8.76 -38.32 -2.35
CA GLN A 30 9.71 -39.42 -2.50
C GLN A 30 11.08 -38.93 -2.96
N GLY A 31 11.09 -38.03 -3.96
CA GLY A 31 12.32 -37.42 -4.47
C GLY A 31 13.04 -36.56 -3.43
N LEU A 32 12.28 -35.78 -2.64
CA LEU A 32 12.85 -34.96 -1.58
C LEU A 32 13.40 -35.80 -0.40
N ILE A 33 12.71 -36.88 -0.02
CA ILE A 33 13.12 -37.80 1.05
C ILE A 33 14.36 -38.58 0.66
N ALA A 34 14.52 -38.98 -0.60
CA ALA A 34 15.70 -39.72 -1.06
C ALA A 34 17.02 -38.98 -0.81
N GLY A 35 16.99 -37.65 -0.70
CA GLY A 35 18.14 -36.82 -0.33
C GLY A 35 18.42 -36.72 1.17
N ILE A 36 17.58 -37.30 2.03
CA ILE A 36 17.61 -37.16 3.49
C ILE A 36 17.94 -38.51 4.14
N ARG A 37 18.85 -38.52 5.12
CA ARG A 37 19.25 -39.73 5.86
C ARG A 37 18.31 -40.02 7.04
N GLU A 38 17.02 -40.16 6.77
CA GLU A 38 15.98 -40.38 7.79
C GLU A 38 14.99 -41.45 7.31
N TYR A 39 15.26 -42.72 7.68
CA TYR A 39 14.46 -43.86 7.18
C TYR A 39 12.99 -43.80 7.59
N SER A 40 12.70 -43.22 8.77
CA SER A 40 11.32 -43.05 9.28
C SER A 40 10.42 -42.23 8.35
N PHE A 41 10.99 -41.36 7.50
CA PHE A 41 10.24 -40.61 6.51
C PHE A 41 9.75 -41.48 5.37
N GLN A 42 10.53 -42.49 4.96
CA GLN A 42 10.09 -43.42 3.93
C GLN A 42 8.89 -44.24 4.40
N ASP A 43 8.92 -44.70 5.65
CA ASP A 43 7.83 -45.47 6.25
C ASP A 43 6.54 -44.65 6.30
N ARG A 44 6.63 -43.38 6.74
CA ARG A 44 5.48 -42.47 6.78
C ARG A 44 4.93 -42.15 5.39
N LEU A 45 5.79 -42.00 4.38
CA LEU A 45 5.33 -41.79 3.00
C LEU A 45 4.59 -43.03 2.48
N ASN A 46 5.12 -44.23 2.73
CA ASN A 46 4.48 -45.49 2.33
C ASN A 46 3.09 -45.64 2.99
N GLU A 47 2.94 -45.30 4.27
CA GLU A 47 1.66 -45.32 4.98
C GLU A 47 0.61 -44.39 4.32
N LEU A 48 1.00 -43.16 3.99
CA LEU A 48 0.12 -42.20 3.29
C LEU A 48 -0.26 -42.72 1.90
N GLN A 49 0.71 -43.25 1.14
CA GLN A 49 0.48 -43.82 -0.19
C GLN A 49 -0.46 -45.02 -0.14
N ASP A 50 -0.27 -45.93 0.81
CA ASP A 50 -1.08 -47.13 0.92
C ASP A 50 -2.51 -46.79 1.35
N THR A 51 -2.69 -45.89 2.31
CA THR A 51 -4.00 -45.33 2.67
C THR A 51 -4.72 -44.76 1.45
N TYR A 52 -4.01 -43.98 0.62
CA TYR A 52 -4.57 -43.42 -0.61
C TYR A 52 -4.95 -44.50 -1.63
N LYS A 53 -4.08 -45.49 -1.86
CA LYS A 53 -4.34 -46.61 -2.79
C LYS A 53 -5.57 -47.40 -2.36
N TYR A 54 -5.70 -47.71 -1.06
CA TYR A 54 -6.88 -48.40 -0.54
C TYR A 54 -8.15 -47.58 -0.77
N MET A 55 -8.12 -46.29 -0.47
CA MET A 55 -9.26 -45.39 -0.72
C MET A 55 -9.66 -45.35 -2.20
N LEU A 56 -8.70 -45.27 -3.13
CA LEU A 56 -8.96 -45.32 -4.57
C LEU A 56 -9.56 -46.66 -5.00
N ARG A 57 -9.04 -47.78 -4.47
CA ARG A 57 -9.54 -49.12 -4.77
C ARG A 57 -11.00 -49.29 -4.32
N TYR A 58 -11.33 -48.94 -3.07
CA TYR A 58 -12.70 -48.99 -2.57
C TYR A 58 -13.66 -48.13 -3.40
N ARG A 59 -13.20 -46.96 -3.86
CA ARG A 59 -14.00 -46.08 -4.72
C ARG A 59 -14.32 -46.71 -6.07
N ILE A 60 -13.33 -47.38 -6.70
CA ILE A 60 -13.51 -48.08 -7.98
C ILE A 60 -14.41 -49.30 -7.83
N GLU A 61 -14.29 -50.01 -6.71
CA GLU A 61 -15.14 -51.17 -6.38
C GLU A 61 -16.60 -50.79 -6.04
N GLY A 62 -16.93 -49.50 -6.05
CA GLY A 62 -18.31 -49.00 -5.85
C GLY A 62 -18.77 -48.96 -4.40
N ALA A 63 -17.85 -49.15 -3.44
CA ALA A 63 -18.17 -49.02 -2.02
C ALA A 63 -18.46 -47.56 -1.66
N LYS A 64 -19.63 -47.31 -1.05
CA LYS A 64 -19.99 -45.99 -0.51
C LYS A 64 -19.59 -45.92 0.96
N ASP A 65 -18.43 -45.34 1.25
CA ASP A 65 -18.04 -45.01 2.62
C ASP A 65 -18.46 -43.57 2.95
N PRO A 66 -19.38 -43.36 3.91
CA PRO A 66 -19.82 -42.02 4.30
C PRO A 66 -18.69 -41.16 4.92
N MET A 67 -17.57 -41.76 5.35
CA MET A 67 -16.40 -41.04 5.87
C MET A 67 -15.34 -40.74 4.80
N GLN A 68 -15.57 -41.09 3.53
CA GLN A 68 -14.57 -41.00 2.47
C GLN A 68 -13.98 -39.58 2.31
N ASP A 69 -14.82 -38.55 2.33
CA ASP A 69 -14.37 -37.16 2.20
C ASP A 69 -13.52 -36.71 3.40
N GLN A 70 -13.86 -37.17 4.60
CA GLN A 70 -13.08 -36.89 5.81
C GLN A 70 -11.71 -37.57 5.75
N ILE A 71 -11.65 -38.84 5.33
CA ILE A 71 -10.40 -39.57 5.14
C ILE A 71 -9.53 -38.86 4.10
N TYR A 72 -10.12 -38.43 2.98
CA TYR A 72 -9.40 -37.72 1.93
C TYR A 72 -8.83 -36.38 2.41
N ASN A 73 -9.62 -35.57 3.11
CA ASN A 73 -9.16 -34.30 3.67
C ASN A 73 -8.06 -34.50 4.71
N ASN A 74 -8.18 -35.51 5.59
CA ASN A 74 -7.15 -35.87 6.56
C ASN A 74 -5.85 -36.29 5.87
N LEU A 75 -5.95 -37.02 4.77
CA LEU A 75 -4.80 -37.46 3.98
C LEU A 75 -4.09 -36.26 3.34
N ILE A 76 -4.83 -35.30 2.79
CA ILE A 76 -4.26 -34.05 2.25
C ILE A 76 -3.58 -33.25 3.37
N ALA A 77 -4.27 -33.04 4.51
CA ALA A 77 -3.71 -32.33 5.66
C ALA A 77 -2.41 -32.98 6.16
N SER A 78 -2.42 -34.31 6.33
CA SER A 78 -1.25 -35.09 6.75
C SER A 78 -0.10 -35.00 5.75
N SER A 79 -0.41 -34.91 4.46
CA SER A 79 0.59 -34.76 3.39
C SER A 79 1.25 -33.38 3.41
N TYR A 80 0.46 -32.33 3.65
CA TYR A 80 0.97 -30.97 3.88
C TYR A 80 1.90 -30.91 5.09
N GLU A 81 1.44 -31.39 6.25
CA GLU A 81 2.24 -31.42 7.48
C GLU A 81 3.54 -32.20 7.30
N PHE A 82 3.46 -33.33 6.59
CA PHE A 82 4.64 -34.14 6.31
C PHE A 82 5.61 -33.42 5.37
N ALA A 83 5.11 -32.73 4.34
CA ALA A 83 5.95 -31.91 3.46
C ALA A 83 6.70 -30.81 4.21
N ASP A 84 6.02 -30.12 5.14
CA ASP A 84 6.63 -29.08 5.99
C ASP A 84 7.75 -29.68 6.85
N ILE A 85 7.51 -30.82 7.49
CA ILE A 85 8.50 -31.53 8.32
C ILE A 85 9.72 -31.95 7.48
N VAL A 86 9.49 -32.53 6.29
CA VAL A 86 10.55 -33.00 5.40
C VAL A 86 11.40 -31.82 4.91
N LYS A 87 10.77 -30.71 4.49
CA LYS A 87 11.49 -29.47 4.11
C LYS A 87 12.38 -28.97 5.24
N HIS A 88 11.84 -28.86 6.44
CA HIS A 88 12.61 -28.37 7.59
C HIS A 88 13.77 -29.28 7.95
N LYS A 89 13.58 -30.60 7.92
CA LYS A 89 14.68 -31.55 8.15
C LYS A 89 15.76 -31.39 7.09
N ALA A 90 15.39 -31.28 5.81
CA ALA A 90 16.33 -31.09 4.71
C ALA A 90 17.18 -29.81 4.86
N LEU A 91 16.57 -28.71 5.31
CA LEU A 91 17.25 -27.43 5.50
C LEU A 91 17.99 -27.30 6.84
N SER A 92 17.65 -28.13 7.85
CA SER A 92 18.17 -28.01 9.21
C SER A 92 19.69 -28.18 9.32
N VAL A 93 20.30 -28.99 8.45
CA VAL A 93 21.71 -29.37 8.56
C VAL A 93 22.62 -28.21 8.15
N ASP A 94 22.49 -27.73 6.91
CA ASP A 94 23.50 -26.84 6.30
C ASP A 94 22.96 -25.45 5.91
N SER A 95 21.65 -25.17 6.05
CA SER A 95 21.10 -23.89 5.60
C SER A 95 21.69 -22.72 6.42
N PRO A 96 22.24 -21.67 5.75
CA PRO A 96 22.81 -20.50 6.42
C PRO A 96 21.74 -19.48 6.84
N LEU A 97 20.49 -19.66 6.40
CA LEU A 97 19.39 -18.75 6.72
C LEU A 97 19.22 -18.62 8.24
N SER A 98 18.89 -17.40 8.68
CA SER A 98 18.76 -17.00 10.09
C SER A 98 17.94 -17.99 10.94
N TYR A 99 16.79 -18.45 10.41
CA TYR A 99 15.93 -19.42 11.08
C TYR A 99 16.67 -20.74 11.41
N TYR A 100 17.33 -21.35 10.42
CA TYR A 100 17.99 -22.65 10.59
C TYR A 100 19.29 -22.55 11.39
N SER A 101 20.02 -21.46 11.21
CA SER A 101 21.17 -21.13 12.05
C SER A 101 20.79 -21.06 13.52
N ARG A 102 19.75 -20.28 13.84
CA ARG A 102 19.24 -20.15 15.22
C ARG A 102 18.69 -21.48 15.75
N ARG A 103 17.97 -22.24 14.93
CA ARG A 103 17.42 -23.55 15.31
C ARG A 103 18.50 -24.53 15.76
N ARG A 104 19.64 -24.61 15.05
CA ARG A 104 20.77 -25.46 15.46
C ARG A 104 21.38 -25.03 16.79
N MET A 105 21.42 -23.73 17.08
CA MET A 105 21.86 -23.23 18.39
C MET A 105 20.87 -23.65 19.50
N MET A 106 19.57 -23.48 19.25
CA MET A 106 18.51 -23.81 20.22
C MET A 106 18.37 -25.31 20.50
N GLN A 107 18.76 -26.18 19.56
CA GLN A 107 18.82 -27.62 19.81
C GLN A 107 19.84 -28.03 20.88
N LYS A 108 20.85 -27.20 21.15
CA LYS A 108 21.83 -27.44 22.22
C LYS A 108 21.37 -26.90 23.58
N GLU A 109 20.31 -26.09 23.58
CA GLU A 109 19.79 -25.46 24.80
C GLU A 109 18.90 -26.43 25.57
N LEU A 110 19.35 -26.80 26.77
CA LEU A 110 18.67 -27.78 27.63
C LEU A 110 17.56 -27.17 28.47
N THR A 111 17.54 -25.84 28.64
CA THR A 111 16.55 -25.16 29.47
C THR A 111 15.15 -25.33 28.89
N ASN A 112 14.20 -25.86 29.68
CA ASN A 112 12.81 -26.06 29.24
C ASN A 112 11.91 -24.85 29.57
N TYR A 113 10.67 -24.84 29.06
CA TYR A 113 9.75 -23.72 29.24
C TYR A 113 9.34 -23.48 30.70
N ASP A 114 9.16 -24.55 31.49
CA ASP A 114 8.81 -24.40 32.92
C ASP A 114 9.97 -23.81 33.75
N GLN A 115 11.21 -24.17 33.42
CA GLN A 115 12.40 -23.57 34.03
C GLN A 115 12.50 -22.09 33.68
N LEU A 116 12.29 -21.73 32.42
CA LEU A 116 12.24 -20.32 31.98
C LEU A 116 11.13 -19.55 32.70
N HIS A 117 9.94 -20.15 32.83
CA HIS A 117 8.82 -19.55 33.55
C HIS A 117 9.18 -19.23 35.01
N LYS A 118 9.81 -20.18 35.72
CA LYS A 118 10.28 -19.95 37.09
C LYS A 118 11.31 -18.83 37.18
N VAL A 119 12.28 -18.77 36.26
CA VAL A 119 13.30 -17.71 36.23
C VAL A 119 12.65 -16.34 36.02
N LEU A 120 11.77 -16.24 35.02
CA LEU A 120 11.05 -15.00 34.71
C LEU A 120 10.18 -14.54 35.88
N ARG A 121 9.43 -15.46 36.50
CA ARG A 121 8.56 -15.14 37.63
C ARG A 121 9.37 -14.68 38.86
N ASN A 122 10.42 -15.41 39.21
CA ASN A 122 11.28 -15.06 40.35
C ASN A 122 11.91 -13.67 40.17
N ALA A 123 12.47 -13.38 39.00
CA ALA A 123 13.06 -12.07 38.72
C ALA A 123 11.99 -10.95 38.71
N SER A 124 10.78 -11.25 38.23
CA SER A 124 9.67 -10.28 38.23
C SER A 124 9.15 -9.98 39.64
N LEU A 125 9.09 -10.98 40.53
CA LEU A 125 8.65 -10.81 41.92
C LEU A 125 9.65 -9.97 42.74
N VAL A 126 10.96 -10.22 42.60
CA VAL A 126 12.00 -9.44 43.30
C VAL A 126 11.93 -7.94 42.95
N LYS A 127 11.60 -7.63 41.70
CA LYS A 127 11.36 -6.25 41.25
C LYS A 127 10.13 -5.62 41.89
N ILE A 128 9.06 -6.38 42.17
CA ILE A 128 7.87 -5.86 42.87
C ILE A 128 8.23 -5.49 44.32
N GLU A 129 9.07 -6.32 44.97
CA GLU A 129 9.51 -6.08 46.36
C GLU A 129 10.52 -4.93 46.48
N THR A 130 11.25 -4.60 45.42
CA THR A 130 12.22 -3.50 45.38
C THR A 130 11.90 -2.55 44.21
N PRO A 131 11.24 -1.39 44.44
CA PRO A 131 10.80 -0.48 43.37
C PRO A 131 11.92 0.04 42.45
N THR A 132 13.16 -0.06 42.92
CA THR A 132 14.37 0.02 42.11
C THR A 132 14.86 -1.40 41.83
N GLY A 133 14.20 -2.12 40.92
CA GLY A 133 14.70 -3.43 40.48
C GLY A 133 16.17 -3.27 40.11
N THR A 134 17.07 -4.11 40.65
CA THR A 134 18.48 -3.95 40.32
C THR A 134 18.65 -4.24 38.83
N ILE A 135 19.57 -3.54 38.19
CA ILE A 135 19.91 -3.74 36.77
C ILE A 135 20.12 -5.23 36.45
N THR A 136 20.60 -6.00 37.43
CA THR A 136 20.78 -7.45 37.36
C THR A 136 19.47 -8.21 37.09
N GLU A 137 18.37 -7.91 37.79
CA GLU A 137 17.10 -8.63 37.57
C GLU A 137 16.50 -8.28 36.20
N LEU A 138 16.60 -7.02 35.76
CA LEU A 138 16.15 -6.61 34.42
C LEU A 138 16.93 -7.36 33.32
N GLN A 139 18.25 -7.45 33.46
CA GLN A 139 19.10 -8.20 32.53
C GLN A 139 18.77 -9.70 32.52
N GLN A 140 18.40 -10.28 33.68
CA GLN A 140 17.95 -11.67 33.76
C GLN A 140 16.62 -11.88 33.04
N ILE A 141 15.64 -10.99 33.23
CA ILE A 141 14.35 -11.03 32.53
C ILE A 141 14.57 -10.93 31.02
N GLU A 142 15.39 -9.98 30.57
CA GLU A 142 15.71 -9.77 29.15
C GLU A 142 16.39 -11.00 28.54
N SER A 143 17.42 -11.54 29.20
CA SER A 143 18.15 -12.72 28.73
C SER A 143 17.25 -13.95 28.64
N ALA A 144 16.41 -14.17 29.65
CA ALA A 144 15.44 -15.27 29.65
C ALA A 144 14.35 -15.07 28.58
N THR A 145 13.93 -13.82 28.33
CA THR A 145 12.95 -13.48 27.30
C THR A 145 13.51 -13.70 25.89
N ILE A 146 14.77 -13.31 25.64
CA ILE A 146 15.47 -13.59 24.37
C ILE A 146 15.58 -15.10 24.14
N LEU A 147 15.92 -15.86 25.18
CA LEU A 147 15.99 -17.32 25.09
C LEU A 147 14.63 -17.94 24.79
N LEU A 148 13.59 -17.51 25.51
CA LEU A 148 12.21 -17.96 25.32
C LEU A 148 11.73 -17.68 23.89
N PHE A 149 11.92 -16.46 23.40
CA PHE A 149 11.57 -16.05 22.05
C PHE A 149 12.23 -16.96 21.00
N ASN A 150 13.55 -17.14 21.07
CA ASN A 150 14.28 -17.95 20.10
C ASN A 150 13.86 -19.43 20.14
N LYS A 151 13.57 -19.96 21.34
CA LYS A 151 13.12 -21.34 21.53
C LYS A 151 11.74 -21.57 20.91
N ILE A 152 10.78 -20.67 21.12
CA ILE A 152 9.43 -20.75 20.51
C ILE A 152 9.50 -20.55 18.99
N TRP A 153 10.22 -19.54 18.53
CA TRP A 153 10.34 -19.21 17.11
C TRP A 153 10.88 -20.39 16.31
N THR A 154 11.93 -21.04 16.80
CA THR A 154 12.63 -22.13 16.08
C THR A 154 12.21 -23.54 16.48
N SER A 155 11.15 -23.68 17.30
CA SER A 155 10.71 -25.00 17.77
C SER A 155 10.21 -25.88 16.63
N ASN A 156 10.35 -27.19 16.83
CA ASN A 156 9.60 -28.22 16.11
C ASN A 156 8.09 -28.08 16.41
N PRO A 157 7.22 -28.85 15.72
CA PRO A 157 5.83 -28.99 16.14
C PRO A 157 5.73 -29.25 17.64
N LEU A 158 4.99 -28.38 18.33
CA LEU A 158 4.97 -28.38 19.80
C LEU A 158 4.28 -29.64 20.34
N ASN A 159 4.86 -30.23 21.37
CA ASN A 159 4.24 -31.35 22.07
C ASN A 159 3.26 -30.87 23.17
N LYS A 160 2.46 -31.79 23.73
CA LYS A 160 1.42 -31.45 24.72
C LYS A 160 1.95 -30.76 25.98
N GLU A 161 3.14 -31.15 26.45
CA GLU A 161 3.77 -30.55 27.63
C GLU A 161 4.24 -29.13 27.32
N GLU A 162 4.90 -28.92 26.18
CA GLU A 162 5.35 -27.61 25.73
C GLU A 162 4.18 -26.63 25.54
N ILE A 163 3.07 -27.10 24.95
CA ILE A 163 1.84 -26.31 24.79
C ILE A 163 1.30 -25.89 26.16
N ALA A 164 1.27 -26.81 27.14
CA ALA A 164 0.80 -26.50 28.48
C ALA A 164 1.72 -25.45 29.17
N SER A 165 3.03 -25.60 29.07
CA SER A 165 4.00 -24.63 29.63
C SER A 165 3.87 -23.25 29.00
N ILE A 166 3.75 -23.15 27.67
CA ILE A 166 3.57 -21.86 26.98
C ILE A 166 2.23 -21.24 27.36
N ARG A 167 1.17 -22.05 27.52
CA ARG A 167 -0.13 -21.57 28.00
C ARG A 167 -0.02 -21.03 29.43
N ASN A 168 0.72 -21.68 30.31
CA ASN A 168 0.94 -21.19 31.68
C ASN A 168 1.68 -19.85 31.68
N LEU A 169 2.72 -19.70 30.85
CA LEU A 169 3.44 -18.43 30.66
C LEU A 169 2.51 -17.30 30.18
N LEU A 170 1.61 -17.59 29.24
CA LEU A 170 0.66 -16.60 28.69
C LEU A 170 -0.42 -16.17 29.70
N ASN A 171 -0.83 -17.05 30.61
CA ASN A 171 -1.88 -16.78 31.59
C ASN A 171 -1.36 -16.27 32.94
N ASP A 172 -0.04 -16.20 33.14
CA ASP A 172 0.54 -15.71 34.38
C ASP A 172 0.47 -14.17 34.44
N GLN A 173 -0.43 -13.67 35.30
CA GLN A 173 -0.68 -12.24 35.49
C GLN A 173 0.44 -11.52 36.25
N GLU A 174 1.36 -12.26 36.89
CA GLU A 174 2.51 -11.67 37.57
C GLU A 174 3.65 -11.33 36.59
N LEU A 175 3.61 -11.87 35.37
CA LEU A 175 4.61 -11.60 34.35
C LEU A 175 4.32 -10.28 33.61
N PRO A 176 5.36 -9.48 33.31
CA PRO A 176 5.22 -8.31 32.46
C PRO A 176 4.62 -8.65 31.08
N PHE A 177 3.68 -7.83 30.60
CA PHE A 177 2.99 -8.03 29.32
C PHE A 177 3.94 -8.15 28.10
N ILE A 178 5.16 -7.60 28.23
CA ILE A 178 6.22 -7.68 27.21
C ILE A 178 6.59 -9.13 26.91
N ILE A 179 6.62 -10.00 27.92
CA ILE A 179 6.94 -11.41 27.77
C ILE A 179 5.86 -12.08 26.90
N GLY A 180 4.58 -11.85 27.21
CA GLY A 180 3.47 -12.33 26.39
C GLY A 180 3.51 -11.80 24.95
N SER A 181 3.86 -10.52 24.79
CA SER A 181 4.02 -9.88 23.47
C SER A 181 5.15 -10.51 22.64
N GLN A 182 6.25 -10.90 23.30
CA GLN A 182 7.37 -11.64 22.69
C GLN A 182 6.98 -13.08 22.35
N ILE A 183 6.24 -13.78 23.20
CA ILE A 183 5.70 -15.11 22.91
C ILE A 183 4.83 -15.06 21.65
N VAL A 184 3.89 -14.12 21.56
CA VAL A 184 3.02 -13.94 20.39
C VAL A 184 3.83 -13.69 19.12
N SER A 185 4.83 -12.82 19.18
CA SER A 185 5.68 -12.50 18.03
C SER A 185 6.54 -13.69 17.60
N ALA A 186 7.05 -14.47 18.54
CA ALA A 186 7.79 -15.71 18.27
C ALA A 186 6.90 -16.78 17.64
N LEU A 187 5.67 -16.96 18.13
CA LEU A 187 4.68 -17.87 17.54
C LEU A 187 4.35 -17.46 16.10
N MET A 188 4.08 -16.18 15.86
CA MET A 188 3.79 -15.63 14.52
C MET A 188 4.95 -15.86 13.55
N LEU A 189 6.19 -15.53 13.94
CA LEU A 189 7.35 -15.78 13.08
C LEU A 189 7.62 -17.27 12.86
N GLY A 190 7.35 -18.11 13.87
CA GLY A 190 7.42 -19.56 13.74
C GLY A 190 6.43 -20.05 12.67
N LEU A 191 5.23 -19.49 12.68
CA LEU A 191 4.18 -19.76 11.69
C LEU A 191 4.53 -19.23 10.29
N GLN A 192 5.34 -18.17 10.15
CA GLN A 192 5.86 -17.77 8.84
C GLN A 192 6.91 -18.74 8.30
N ALA A 193 7.65 -19.44 9.17
CA ALA A 193 8.64 -20.44 8.75
C ALA A 193 8.00 -21.79 8.35
N ALA A 194 6.99 -22.24 9.11
CA ALA A 194 6.25 -23.49 8.90
C ALA A 194 4.84 -23.37 9.47
N PHE A 195 3.88 -24.07 8.88
CA PHE A 195 2.59 -24.20 9.55
C PHE A 195 2.70 -25.19 10.70
N ASP A 196 2.18 -24.76 11.84
CA ASP A 196 2.02 -25.56 13.03
C ASP A 196 0.66 -25.20 13.62
N LYS A 197 -0.28 -26.13 13.50
CA LYS A 197 -1.64 -25.93 13.99
C LYS A 197 -1.66 -25.57 15.49
N GLU A 198 -0.81 -26.18 16.31
CA GLU A 198 -0.79 -25.95 17.75
C GLU A 198 -0.27 -24.54 18.10
N LYS A 199 0.71 -24.01 17.35
CA LYS A 199 1.14 -22.60 17.49
C LYS A 199 0.01 -21.63 17.15
N LEU A 200 -0.76 -21.93 16.11
CA LEU A 200 -1.93 -21.11 15.76
C LEU A 200 -3.01 -21.16 16.85
N LEU A 201 -3.26 -22.34 17.45
CA LEU A 201 -4.18 -22.48 18.58
C LEU A 201 -3.71 -21.70 19.81
N LEU A 202 -2.41 -21.64 20.09
CA LEU A 202 -1.84 -20.79 21.13
C LEU A 202 -2.00 -19.29 20.83
N LEU A 203 -1.96 -18.87 19.57
CA LEU A 203 -2.32 -17.49 19.21
C LEU A 203 -3.80 -17.20 19.49
N PHE A 204 -4.71 -18.15 19.23
CA PHE A 204 -6.11 -18.00 19.64
C PHE A 204 -6.26 -17.94 21.17
N ASP A 205 -5.47 -18.70 21.94
CA ASP A 205 -5.45 -18.59 23.40
C ASP A 205 -5.00 -17.17 23.83
N ALA A 206 -3.91 -16.65 23.23
CA ALA A 206 -3.40 -15.31 23.50
C ALA A 206 -4.38 -14.18 23.11
N ALA A 207 -5.13 -14.36 22.01
CA ALA A 207 -6.15 -13.41 21.57
C ALA A 207 -7.37 -13.33 22.49
N ASN A 208 -7.57 -14.30 23.39
CA ASN A 208 -8.63 -14.29 24.40
C ASN A 208 -8.21 -13.64 25.73
N LEU A 209 -6.94 -13.29 25.89
CA LEU A 209 -6.45 -12.67 27.12
C LEU A 209 -6.99 -11.24 27.30
N GLN A 210 -6.98 -10.75 28.54
CA GLN A 210 -7.45 -9.39 28.87
C GLN A 210 -6.46 -8.29 28.49
N GLU A 211 -5.18 -8.62 28.39
CA GLU A 211 -4.12 -7.67 28.06
C GLU A 211 -4.18 -7.26 26.57
N ASP A 212 -4.42 -5.96 26.32
CA ASP A 212 -4.70 -5.41 25.00
C ASP A 212 -3.50 -5.58 24.04
N GLU A 213 -2.26 -5.38 24.53
CA GLU A 213 -1.05 -5.56 23.72
C GLU A 213 -0.93 -7.00 23.20
N ILE A 214 -1.13 -7.99 24.09
CA ILE A 214 -1.04 -9.40 23.72
C ILE A 214 -2.18 -9.78 22.78
N ARG A 215 -3.40 -9.36 23.12
CA ARG A 215 -4.63 -9.66 22.39
C ARG A 215 -4.57 -9.22 20.93
N TYR A 216 -4.28 -7.94 20.67
CA TYR A 216 -4.32 -7.39 19.32
C TYR A 216 -3.15 -7.91 18.47
N ARG A 217 -1.96 -8.09 19.06
CA ARG A 217 -0.82 -8.72 18.38
C ARG A 217 -1.13 -10.16 17.99
N ALA A 218 -1.81 -10.91 18.86
CA ALA A 218 -2.20 -12.27 18.58
C ALA A 218 -3.22 -12.33 17.44
N LEU A 219 -4.23 -11.45 17.42
CA LEU A 219 -5.16 -11.35 16.30
C LEU A 219 -4.45 -11.04 14.97
N ILE A 220 -3.47 -10.14 14.96
CA ILE A 220 -2.64 -9.86 13.77
C ILE A 220 -1.89 -11.13 13.32
N GLY A 221 -1.28 -11.86 14.26
CA GLY A 221 -0.61 -13.13 13.97
C GLY A 221 -1.55 -14.20 13.39
N ILE A 222 -2.79 -14.29 13.90
CA ILE A 222 -3.83 -15.18 13.37
C ILE A 222 -4.19 -14.79 11.94
N LEU A 223 -4.49 -13.52 11.68
CA LEU A 223 -4.87 -13.03 10.35
C LEU A 223 -3.76 -13.27 9.32
N LEU A 224 -2.51 -12.97 9.67
CA LEU A 224 -1.35 -13.26 8.81
C LEU A 224 -1.23 -14.76 8.53
N THR A 225 -1.39 -15.61 9.54
CA THR A 225 -1.30 -17.07 9.38
C THR A 225 -2.41 -17.62 8.50
N LEU A 226 -3.66 -17.16 8.71
CA LEU A 226 -4.81 -17.54 7.89
C LEU A 226 -4.61 -17.11 6.43
N TYR A 227 -4.00 -15.95 6.20
CA TYR A 227 -3.68 -15.46 4.85
C TYR A 227 -2.57 -16.28 4.19
N THR A 228 -1.45 -16.52 4.89
CA THR A 228 -0.30 -17.30 4.39
C THR A 228 -0.74 -18.71 3.99
N TYR A 229 -1.58 -19.37 4.81
CA TYR A 229 -1.99 -20.76 4.60
C TYR A 229 -3.42 -20.93 4.07
N ARG A 230 -4.01 -19.88 3.48
CA ARG A 230 -5.41 -19.81 3.04
C ARG A 230 -5.92 -20.98 2.18
N LYS A 231 -5.03 -21.64 1.42
CA LYS A 231 -5.37 -22.79 0.57
C LYS A 231 -5.61 -24.08 1.35
N ARG A 232 -5.04 -24.21 2.56
CA ARG A 232 -5.13 -25.41 3.40
C ARG A 232 -5.89 -25.21 4.71
N THR A 233 -6.24 -23.98 5.10
CA THR A 233 -6.95 -23.71 6.37
C THR A 233 -8.28 -24.47 6.49
N ALA A 234 -8.99 -24.66 5.38
CA ALA A 234 -10.25 -25.42 5.32
C ALA A 234 -10.11 -26.90 5.72
N LEU A 235 -8.89 -27.46 5.70
CA LEU A 235 -8.63 -28.84 6.10
C LEU A 235 -8.57 -29.02 7.62
N TYR A 236 -8.62 -27.93 8.40
CA TYR A 236 -8.50 -27.94 9.86
C TYR A 236 -9.76 -27.34 10.51
N PRO A 237 -10.82 -28.14 10.73
CA PRO A 237 -12.09 -27.64 11.30
C PRO A 237 -11.91 -26.92 12.64
N GLN A 238 -10.95 -27.38 13.46
CA GLN A 238 -10.60 -26.79 14.75
C GLN A 238 -10.25 -25.29 14.64
N ILE A 239 -9.69 -24.83 13.50
CA ILE A 239 -9.38 -23.42 13.29
C ILE A 239 -10.68 -22.61 13.16
N ALA A 240 -11.66 -23.12 12.42
CA ALA A 240 -12.96 -22.48 12.26
C ALA A 240 -13.72 -22.44 13.60
N ASP A 241 -13.69 -23.53 14.37
CA ASP A 241 -14.32 -23.59 15.70
C ASP A 241 -13.72 -22.55 16.66
N ARG A 242 -12.38 -22.42 16.67
CA ARG A 242 -11.68 -21.44 17.50
C ARG A 242 -11.91 -20.01 17.05
N LEU A 243 -12.06 -19.78 15.76
CA LEU A 243 -12.38 -18.46 15.21
C LEU A 243 -13.82 -18.04 15.57
N ALA A 244 -14.77 -18.98 15.52
CA ALA A 244 -16.14 -18.74 15.98
C ALA A 244 -16.16 -18.39 17.48
N ALA A 245 -15.50 -19.19 18.32
CA ALA A 245 -15.40 -18.92 19.75
C ALA A 245 -14.72 -17.57 20.05
N LEU A 246 -13.66 -17.22 19.30
CA LEU A 246 -13.00 -15.92 19.43
C LEU A 246 -13.96 -14.78 19.07
N SER A 247 -14.76 -14.93 18.01
CA SER A 247 -15.68 -13.88 17.56
C SER A 247 -16.75 -13.52 18.60
N GLU A 248 -17.18 -14.49 19.42
CA GLU A 248 -18.14 -14.28 20.50
C GLU A 248 -17.52 -13.59 21.72
N GLY A 249 -16.27 -13.92 22.05
CA GLY A 249 -15.57 -13.39 23.23
C GLY A 249 -14.77 -12.09 22.99
N PHE A 250 -14.46 -11.75 21.74
CA PHE A 250 -13.56 -10.64 21.41
C PHE A 250 -14.32 -9.30 21.26
N PRO A 251 -13.93 -8.23 21.97
CA PRO A 251 -14.63 -6.95 21.91
C PRO A 251 -14.62 -6.34 20.49
N ASN A 252 -15.80 -6.12 19.92
CA ASN A 252 -15.97 -5.54 18.57
C ASN A 252 -15.13 -6.25 17.49
N PHE A 253 -15.17 -7.59 17.45
CA PHE A 253 -14.34 -8.42 16.58
C PHE A 253 -14.34 -7.99 15.10
N THR A 254 -15.50 -7.73 14.50
CA THR A 254 -15.63 -7.21 13.12
C THR A 254 -14.86 -5.90 12.93
N LYS A 255 -15.01 -4.94 13.86
CA LYS A 255 -14.27 -3.67 13.83
C LYS A 255 -12.76 -3.90 13.95
N ALA A 256 -12.33 -4.86 14.78
CA ALA A 256 -10.92 -5.20 14.92
C ALA A 256 -10.30 -5.73 13.63
N ILE A 257 -10.94 -6.69 12.96
CA ILE A 257 -10.48 -7.20 11.66
C ILE A 257 -10.42 -6.08 10.63
N ARG A 258 -11.47 -5.24 10.57
CA ARG A 258 -11.53 -4.09 9.67
C ARG A 258 -10.39 -3.11 9.92
N THR A 259 -10.18 -2.67 11.17
CA THR A 259 -9.11 -1.74 11.54
C THR A 259 -7.73 -2.31 11.21
N ILE A 260 -7.46 -3.58 11.51
CA ILE A 260 -6.20 -4.23 11.16
C ILE A 260 -5.99 -4.27 9.64
N THR A 261 -7.03 -4.63 8.88
CA THR A 261 -6.99 -4.64 7.41
C THR A 261 -6.61 -3.26 6.86
N LEU A 262 -7.29 -2.20 7.32
CA LEU A 262 -6.99 -0.82 6.91
C LEU A 262 -5.54 -0.41 7.26
N ARG A 263 -5.03 -0.84 8.41
CA ARG A 263 -3.64 -0.56 8.84
C ARG A 263 -2.61 -1.26 7.95
N PHE A 264 -2.89 -2.47 7.47
CA PHE A 264 -2.02 -3.14 6.49
C PHE A 264 -2.08 -2.48 5.11
N ILE A 265 -3.25 -2.03 4.65
CA ILE A 265 -3.38 -1.26 3.40
C ILE A 265 -2.54 0.02 3.50
N LEU A 266 -2.61 0.71 4.63
CA LEU A 266 -1.82 1.92 4.87
C LEU A 266 -0.31 1.63 4.91
N ALA A 267 0.12 0.51 5.50
CA ALA A 267 1.53 0.13 5.55
C ALA A 267 2.14 -0.13 4.16
N ARG A 268 1.31 -0.51 3.16
CA ARG A 268 1.75 -0.62 1.75
C ARG A 268 2.11 0.73 1.13
N GLU A 269 1.57 1.83 1.65
CA GLU A 269 1.87 3.19 1.18
C GLU A 269 3.14 3.77 1.80
N THR A 270 3.67 3.19 2.88
CA THR A 270 4.79 3.75 3.65
C THR A 270 5.99 4.09 2.77
N GLU A 271 6.35 3.24 1.80
CA GLU A 271 7.47 3.51 0.90
C GLU A 271 7.20 4.69 -0.05
N LYS A 272 5.99 4.77 -0.61
CA LYS A 272 5.58 5.90 -1.48
C LYS A 272 5.58 7.21 -0.69
N ILE A 273 5.05 7.18 0.53
CA ILE A 273 5.02 8.33 1.45
C ILE A 273 6.45 8.76 1.81
N THR A 274 7.32 7.81 2.13
CA THR A 274 8.73 8.05 2.43
C THR A 274 9.44 8.76 1.27
N ARG A 275 9.28 8.25 0.04
CA ARG A 275 9.88 8.87 -1.16
C ARG A 275 9.34 10.28 -1.38
N LYS A 276 8.02 10.47 -1.30
CA LYS A 276 7.41 11.80 -1.45
C LYS A 276 7.94 12.80 -0.41
N LEU A 277 8.13 12.36 0.84
CA LEU A 277 8.70 13.20 1.88
C LEU A 277 10.15 13.60 1.59
N GLN A 278 10.99 12.63 1.25
CA GLN A 278 12.43 12.84 1.01
C GLN A 278 12.70 13.62 -0.27
N ASP A 279 11.99 13.32 -1.35
CA ASP A 279 12.30 13.81 -2.69
C ASP A 279 11.58 15.12 -3.01
N GLU A 280 10.42 15.37 -2.38
CA GLU A 280 9.58 16.52 -2.71
C GLU A 280 9.40 17.51 -1.55
N ILE A 281 8.90 17.03 -0.40
CA ILE A 281 8.43 17.92 0.68
C ILE A 281 9.61 18.56 1.41
N ILE A 282 10.54 17.75 1.93
CA ILE A 282 11.71 18.25 2.69
C ILE A 282 12.57 19.22 1.86
N PRO A 283 12.92 18.92 0.59
CA PRO A 283 13.68 19.86 -0.24
C PRO A 283 12.96 21.18 -0.52
N GLU A 284 11.63 21.17 -0.72
CA GLU A 284 10.85 22.40 -0.89
C GLU A 284 10.81 23.24 0.39
N MET A 285 10.67 22.61 1.56
CA MET A 285 10.75 23.29 2.86
C MET A 285 12.09 23.98 3.05
N ILE A 286 13.20 23.29 2.76
CA ILE A 286 14.56 23.85 2.89
C ILE A 286 14.74 25.05 1.94
N LYS A 287 14.23 24.98 0.70
CA LYS A 287 14.30 26.10 -0.26
C LYS A 287 13.51 27.32 0.20
N LEU A 288 12.42 27.14 0.95
CA LEU A 288 11.58 28.22 1.46
C LEU A 288 12.08 28.81 2.79
N GLY A 289 12.80 28.05 3.60
CA GLY A 289 13.38 28.48 4.89
C GLY A 289 14.13 29.83 4.82
N PRO A 290 15.08 30.04 3.88
CA PRO A 290 15.81 31.30 3.74
C PRO A 290 14.93 32.49 3.32
N LYS A 291 13.89 32.26 2.52
CA LYS A 291 12.95 33.31 2.08
C LYS A 291 12.05 33.77 3.23
N ILE A 292 11.71 32.83 4.11
CA ILE A 292 10.98 33.10 5.34
C ILE A 292 11.92 33.87 6.30
N SER A 293 13.15 33.41 6.52
CA SER A 293 14.10 34.07 7.41
C SER A 293 14.56 35.46 6.94
N GLN A 294 14.66 35.71 5.63
CA GLN A 294 15.03 37.03 5.08
C GLN A 294 13.91 38.08 5.20
N LYS A 295 12.64 37.64 5.27
CA LYS A 295 11.50 38.52 5.53
C LYS A 295 11.23 38.70 7.03
N ILE A 296 11.94 37.95 7.89
CA ILE A 296 11.79 37.99 9.34
C ILE A 296 13.00 38.71 9.93
N ASN A 297 12.79 39.92 10.47
CA ASN A 297 13.78 40.56 11.30
C ASN A 297 13.76 39.89 12.68
N LEU A 298 14.61 38.87 12.89
CA LEU A 298 14.70 38.06 14.11
C LEU A 298 14.95 38.87 15.41
N LYS A 299 15.16 40.19 15.32
CA LYS A 299 15.36 41.10 16.45
C LYS A 299 14.06 41.64 17.07
N ASP A 300 12.92 41.51 16.38
CA ASP A 300 11.63 42.06 16.82
C ASP A 300 10.67 40.99 17.37
N ILE A 301 11.11 39.75 17.54
CA ILE A 301 10.28 38.65 18.04
C ILE A 301 10.36 38.59 19.56
N ASN A 302 9.32 39.08 20.24
CA ASN A 302 9.14 38.88 21.67
C ASN A 302 8.64 37.44 21.92
N PRO A 303 9.37 36.58 22.67
CA PRO A 303 9.03 35.16 22.85
C PRO A 303 7.67 34.91 23.53
N GLU A 304 7.12 35.89 24.25
CA GLU A 304 5.82 35.79 24.92
C GLU A 304 4.60 35.93 23.98
N LEU A 305 4.80 36.35 22.72
CA LEU A 305 3.74 36.53 21.71
C LEU A 305 3.59 35.33 20.75
N LEU A 306 4.37 34.26 20.93
CA LEU A 306 4.26 33.01 20.14
C LEU A 306 3.24 32.02 20.73
N GLY A 307 2.27 32.54 21.50
CA GLY A 307 1.05 31.82 21.85
C GLY A 307 -0.07 32.22 20.91
N ASN A 308 -0.34 31.37 19.93
CA ASN A 308 -1.47 31.40 18.99
C ASN A 308 -1.41 32.44 17.85
N GLU A 309 -1.63 31.92 16.64
CA GLU A 309 -1.87 32.59 15.36
C GLU A 309 -0.62 33.00 14.53
N MET A 310 -0.33 32.17 13.51
CA MET A 310 0.41 32.61 12.32
C MET A 310 -0.28 33.84 11.72
N ASN A 311 0.49 34.85 11.30
CA ASN A 311 -0.03 36.00 10.56
C ASN A 311 -0.92 35.55 9.38
N PRO A 312 -2.14 36.12 9.19
CA PRO A 312 -3.06 35.79 8.09
C PRO A 312 -2.44 35.86 6.69
N GLU A 313 -1.46 36.75 6.47
CA GLU A 313 -0.72 36.83 5.21
C GLU A 313 0.16 35.60 4.97
N TRP A 314 0.68 34.97 6.03
CA TRP A 314 1.48 33.75 5.97
C TRP A 314 0.60 32.52 5.78
N GLN A 315 -0.57 32.47 6.43
CA GLN A 315 -1.59 31.46 6.14
C GLN A 315 -2.00 31.52 4.68
N ASN A 316 -2.27 32.70 4.12
CA ASN A 316 -2.62 32.87 2.71
C ASN A 316 -1.47 32.55 1.73
N MET A 317 -0.22 32.83 2.11
CA MET A 317 0.94 32.51 1.28
C MET A 317 1.24 31.01 1.28
N LEU A 318 1.09 30.33 2.42
CA LEU A 318 1.29 28.89 2.53
C LEU A 318 0.13 28.14 1.88
N SER A 319 -1.13 28.44 2.21
CA SER A 319 -2.32 27.73 1.69
C SER A 319 -2.43 27.75 0.17
N ASN A 320 -1.97 28.83 -0.48
CA ASN A 320 -2.00 28.95 -1.95
C ASN A 320 -0.72 28.42 -2.65
N SER A 321 0.29 27.98 -1.89
CA SER A 321 1.55 27.46 -2.45
C SER A 321 1.50 25.95 -2.70
N SER A 322 2.35 25.45 -3.59
CA SER A 322 2.53 24.00 -3.80
C SER A 322 2.95 23.29 -2.50
N LEU A 323 3.78 23.96 -1.69
CA LEU A 323 4.22 23.43 -0.40
C LEU A 323 3.06 23.35 0.60
N GLY A 324 2.16 24.35 0.68
CA GLY A 324 1.03 24.30 1.61
C GLY A 324 0.11 23.13 1.35
N LYS A 325 -0.22 22.86 0.09
CA LYS A 325 -0.98 21.65 -0.29
C LYS A 325 -0.27 20.36 0.10
N LYS A 326 1.05 20.30 -0.09
CA LYS A 326 1.88 19.16 0.34
C LYS A 326 1.93 19.00 1.87
N MET A 327 1.91 20.11 2.61
CA MET A 327 1.87 20.12 4.07
C MET A 327 0.51 19.73 4.64
N GLU A 328 -0.58 20.16 3.99
CA GLU A 328 -1.94 19.69 4.30
C GLU A 328 -2.03 18.19 4.07
N GLU A 329 -1.58 17.70 2.90
CA GLU A 329 -1.54 16.26 2.61
C GLU A 329 -0.67 15.49 3.61
N PHE A 330 0.48 16.04 4.00
CA PHE A 330 1.32 15.46 5.05
C PHE A 330 0.60 15.36 6.40
N SER A 331 -0.10 16.44 6.80
CA SER A 331 -0.89 16.47 8.02
C SER A 331 -2.03 15.45 7.96
N GLU A 332 -2.73 15.34 6.83
CA GLU A 332 -3.76 14.33 6.61
C GLU A 332 -3.20 12.91 6.72
N LEU A 333 -2.05 12.63 6.10
CA LEU A 333 -1.37 11.34 6.21
C LEU A 333 -1.00 11.03 7.67
N GLN A 334 -0.45 11.99 8.40
CA GLN A 334 -0.13 11.83 9.82
C GLN A 334 -1.40 11.60 10.65
N GLN A 335 -2.48 12.35 10.37
CA GLN A 335 -3.78 12.17 11.00
C GLN A 335 -4.39 10.81 10.69
N GLU A 336 -4.18 10.23 9.51
CA GLU A 336 -4.58 8.85 9.18
C GLU A 336 -3.71 7.79 9.88
N GLY A 337 -2.62 8.22 10.52
CA GLY A 337 -1.64 7.36 11.19
C GLY A 337 -0.70 6.68 10.20
N ALA A 338 -0.46 7.31 9.05
CA ALA A 338 0.58 6.90 8.13
C ALA A 338 1.95 7.03 8.79
N ASP A 339 2.86 6.16 8.39
CA ASP A 339 4.19 6.12 8.97
C ASP A 339 5.14 7.13 8.31
N VAL A 340 4.95 8.39 8.69
CA VAL A 340 5.74 9.52 8.18
C VAL A 340 7.15 9.59 8.78
N MET A 341 7.38 8.93 9.92
CA MET A 341 8.66 9.00 10.65
C MET A 341 9.69 7.97 10.16
N HIS A 342 9.30 7.05 9.28
CA HIS A 342 10.17 6.02 8.72
C HIS A 342 11.48 6.59 8.16
N SER A 343 11.39 7.64 7.32
CA SER A 343 12.53 8.29 6.67
C SER A 343 13.56 8.82 7.66
N THR A 344 13.13 9.22 8.86
CA THR A 344 13.98 9.85 9.88
C THR A 344 14.76 8.81 10.67
N PHE A 345 14.12 7.68 11.00
CA PHE A 345 14.69 6.67 11.91
C PHE A 345 15.31 5.47 11.21
N VAL A 346 15.19 5.36 9.89
CA VAL A 346 15.76 4.26 9.10
C VAL A 346 17.27 4.10 9.31
N HIS A 347 17.99 5.22 9.46
CA HIS A 347 19.44 5.21 9.65
C HIS A 347 19.90 4.98 11.10
N LEU A 348 18.97 4.95 12.06
CA LEU A 348 19.26 4.87 13.50
C LEU A 348 19.14 3.45 14.08
N LYS A 349 19.28 2.41 13.24
CA LYS A 349 19.14 1.00 13.62
C LYS A 349 20.46 0.26 13.86
N HIS A 350 21.56 0.98 14.04
CA HIS A 350 22.91 0.41 14.19
C HIS A 350 23.27 -0.04 15.62
N PHE A 351 22.40 0.19 16.60
CA PHE A 351 22.67 -0.12 18.02
C PHE A 351 22.68 -1.64 18.30
N PRO A 352 23.49 -2.13 19.27
CA PRO A 352 23.55 -3.55 19.63
C PRO A 352 22.19 -4.17 19.97
N PHE A 353 21.27 -3.37 20.53
CA PHE A 353 19.88 -3.74 20.79
C PHE A 353 19.18 -4.38 19.57
N PHE A 354 19.44 -3.88 18.35
CA PHE A 354 18.83 -4.36 17.11
C PHE A 354 19.51 -5.60 16.50
N ARG A 355 20.57 -6.12 17.13
CA ARG A 355 21.16 -7.41 16.73
C ARG A 355 20.31 -8.59 17.20
N GLU A 356 19.55 -8.41 18.28
CA GLU A 356 18.61 -9.41 18.78
C GLU A 356 17.29 -9.33 18.03
N LEU A 357 16.83 -10.48 17.53
CA LEU A 357 15.67 -10.52 16.63
C LEU A 357 14.36 -10.15 17.34
N GLY A 358 14.15 -10.66 18.55
CA GLY A 358 12.94 -10.38 19.35
C GLY A 358 12.75 -8.90 19.66
N ASN A 359 13.84 -8.13 19.74
CA ASN A 359 13.80 -6.71 20.08
C ASN A 359 13.13 -5.85 19.00
N TRP A 360 13.04 -6.33 17.76
CA TRP A 360 12.30 -5.65 16.69
C TRP A 360 10.78 -5.67 16.92
N PHE A 361 10.29 -6.58 17.76
CA PHE A 361 8.87 -6.73 18.11
C PHE A 361 8.58 -6.29 19.55
N MET A 362 9.57 -5.76 20.27
CA MET A 362 9.42 -5.41 21.68
C MET A 362 8.59 -4.12 21.81
N PRO A 363 7.44 -4.14 22.54
CA PRO A 363 6.77 -2.91 22.92
C PRO A 363 7.72 -2.00 23.69
N PHE A 364 7.64 -0.69 23.47
CA PHE A 364 8.45 0.24 24.23
C PHE A 364 8.07 0.20 25.71
N THR A 365 9.08 0.03 26.57
CA THR A 365 8.93 0.05 28.02
C THR A 365 9.98 0.95 28.63
N THR A 366 9.67 1.60 29.75
CA THR A 366 10.65 2.33 30.55
C THR A 366 11.50 1.40 31.44
N GLU A 367 11.14 0.12 31.50
CA GLU A 367 11.70 -0.88 32.40
C GLU A 367 12.76 -1.77 31.75
N HIS A 368 13.45 -1.26 30.73
CA HIS A 368 14.56 -1.97 30.08
C HIS A 368 15.89 -1.61 30.73
N SER A 369 16.79 -2.58 30.89
CA SER A 369 18.10 -2.45 31.54
C SER A 369 18.99 -1.39 30.90
N ALA A 370 18.81 -1.14 29.60
CA ALA A 370 19.52 -0.10 28.86
C ALA A 370 19.23 1.34 29.34
N PHE A 371 18.13 1.57 30.06
CA PHE A 371 17.83 2.87 30.69
C PHE A 371 18.46 3.00 32.10
N GLY A 372 18.94 1.88 32.66
CA GLY A 372 19.69 1.82 33.92
C GLY A 372 18.95 2.30 35.17
N ASN A 373 19.68 2.39 36.28
CA ASN A 373 19.21 3.01 37.54
C ASN A 373 19.21 4.56 37.47
N GLN A 374 19.54 5.17 36.32
CA GLN A 374 19.67 6.63 36.17
C GLN A 374 18.32 7.36 36.20
N LEU A 375 17.22 6.65 35.91
CA LEU A 375 15.84 7.11 36.09
C LEU A 375 15.56 7.69 37.49
N SER A 376 16.27 7.25 38.52
CA SER A 376 16.09 7.75 39.89
C SER A 376 16.80 9.08 40.17
N LYS A 377 17.58 9.63 39.23
CA LYS A 377 18.44 10.81 39.46
C LYS A 377 18.14 12.02 38.57
N ASN A 378 17.50 11.85 37.41
CA ASN A 378 17.23 12.95 36.48
C ASN A 378 15.75 13.00 36.06
N GLN A 379 15.00 13.93 36.66
CA GLN A 379 13.55 14.09 36.40
C GLN A 379 13.24 14.33 34.92
N THR A 380 14.07 15.13 34.23
CA THR A 380 13.90 15.44 32.80
C THR A 380 13.91 14.18 31.93
N GLU A 381 14.77 13.22 32.25
CA GLU A 381 14.87 11.96 31.52
C GLU A 381 13.67 11.05 31.78
N LYS A 382 13.19 11.02 33.03
CA LYS A 382 11.96 10.30 33.39
C LYS A 382 10.74 10.85 32.67
N ASP A 383 10.54 12.17 32.70
CA ASP A 383 9.43 12.85 32.03
C ASP A 383 9.43 12.60 30.52
N MET A 384 10.63 12.56 29.91
CA MET A 384 10.80 12.20 28.51
C MET A 384 10.37 10.76 28.23
N LEU A 385 10.85 9.79 29.01
CA LEU A 385 10.51 8.37 28.82
C LEU A 385 9.01 8.10 29.02
N ASP A 386 8.38 8.77 29.98
CA ASP A 386 6.92 8.73 30.18
C ASP A 386 6.19 9.33 28.95
N SER A 387 6.70 10.44 28.41
CA SER A 387 6.16 11.04 27.17
C SER A 387 6.31 10.12 25.96
N MET A 388 7.44 9.42 25.83
CA MET A 388 7.66 8.44 24.75
C MET A 388 6.70 7.26 24.84
N THR A 389 6.32 6.85 26.04
CA THR A 389 5.33 5.79 26.23
C THR A 389 3.98 6.19 25.64
N LEU A 390 3.58 7.46 25.84
CA LEU A 390 2.34 8.03 25.32
C LEU A 390 2.40 8.45 23.83
N ALA A 391 3.60 8.53 23.25
CA ALA A 391 3.81 8.89 21.84
C ALA A 391 3.36 7.77 20.88
N ALA A 392 2.06 7.66 20.65
CA ALA A 392 1.43 6.67 19.77
C ALA A 392 1.82 6.81 18.28
N PHE A 393 2.27 7.99 17.87
CA PHE A 393 2.71 8.27 16.50
C PHE A 393 4.09 7.69 16.16
N MET A 394 4.83 7.20 17.16
CA MET A 394 6.14 6.56 16.96
C MET A 394 6.04 5.03 17.09
N CYS A 395 6.74 4.34 16.19
CA CYS A 395 7.03 2.91 16.29
C CYS A 395 7.92 2.59 17.50
N ASN A 396 7.79 1.40 18.08
CA ASN A 396 8.53 1.02 19.29
C ASN A 396 10.03 0.99 19.05
N SER A 397 10.48 0.41 17.94
CA SER A 397 11.91 0.38 17.58
C SER A 397 12.50 1.79 17.38
N ASP A 398 11.71 2.74 16.90
CA ASP A 398 12.12 4.14 16.71
C ASP A 398 12.30 4.84 18.06
N LYS A 399 11.45 4.55 19.04
CA LYS A 399 11.59 5.06 20.43
C LYS A 399 12.92 4.60 21.05
N TYR A 400 13.27 3.32 20.96
CA TYR A 400 14.56 2.84 21.45
C TYR A 400 15.74 3.51 20.73
N SER A 401 15.66 3.62 19.39
CA SER A 401 16.70 4.27 18.58
C SER A 401 16.92 5.73 18.99
N LEU A 402 15.82 6.48 19.17
CA LEU A 402 15.85 7.87 19.59
C LEU A 402 16.56 8.04 20.93
N TYR A 403 16.19 7.21 21.92
CA TYR A 403 16.83 7.25 23.23
C TYR A 403 18.33 6.96 23.15
N PHE A 404 18.74 5.88 22.46
CA PHE A 404 20.16 5.54 22.34
C PHE A 404 20.96 6.63 21.62
N SER A 405 20.38 7.27 20.59
CA SER A 405 21.01 8.41 19.93
C SER A 405 21.21 9.59 20.87
N MET A 406 20.22 9.92 21.71
CA MET A 406 20.37 10.99 22.70
C MET A 406 21.45 10.69 23.74
N MET A 407 21.57 9.43 24.16
CA MET A 407 22.60 9.00 25.11
C MET A 407 24.03 9.14 24.57
N GLN A 408 24.21 9.20 23.25
CA GLN A 408 25.51 9.46 22.63
C GLN A 408 25.87 10.96 22.58
N LEU A 409 24.94 11.85 22.92
CA LEU A 409 25.17 13.30 22.91
C LEU A 409 25.86 13.79 24.20
N PRO A 410 26.65 14.88 24.11
CA PRO A 410 27.16 15.59 25.29
C PRO A 410 26.02 16.02 26.23
N ASP A 411 26.27 16.04 27.54
CA ASP A 411 25.24 16.24 28.58
C ASP A 411 24.37 17.49 28.37
N GLN A 412 24.98 18.64 28.00
CA GLN A 412 24.23 19.88 27.74
C GLN A 412 23.29 19.75 26.54
N ALA A 413 23.78 19.19 25.43
CA ALA A 413 22.96 18.98 24.23
C ALA A 413 21.86 17.94 24.48
N ARG A 414 22.17 16.90 25.27
CA ARG A 414 21.22 15.86 25.69
C ARG A 414 20.08 16.45 26.52
N GLN A 415 20.40 17.22 27.56
CA GLN A 415 19.39 17.85 28.41
C GLN A 415 18.51 18.83 27.62
N MET A 416 19.11 19.61 26.72
CA MET A 416 18.36 20.51 25.83
C MET A 416 17.40 19.75 24.91
N MET A 417 17.87 18.70 24.23
CA MET A 417 17.06 17.84 23.36
C MET A 417 15.94 17.14 24.13
N MET A 418 16.24 16.60 25.32
CA MET A 418 15.25 15.95 26.18
C MET A 418 14.18 16.92 26.65
N GLY A 419 14.57 18.13 27.07
CA GLY A 419 13.63 19.18 27.48
C GLY A 419 12.72 19.62 26.34
N GLN A 420 13.27 19.85 25.14
CA GLN A 420 12.49 20.20 23.95
C GLN A 420 11.54 19.08 23.51
N PHE A 421 12.01 17.84 23.50
CA PHE A 421 11.16 16.70 23.18
C PHE A 421 10.06 16.55 24.22
N GLY A 422 10.39 16.63 25.52
CA GLY A 422 9.41 16.55 26.60
C GLY A 422 8.32 17.61 26.50
N SER A 423 8.69 18.86 26.19
CA SER A 423 7.71 19.95 26.02
C SER A 423 6.85 19.77 24.78
N GLN A 424 7.46 19.48 23.62
CA GLN A 424 6.71 19.28 22.36
C GLN A 424 5.84 18.02 22.41
N ALA A 425 6.36 16.92 22.95
CA ALA A 425 5.59 15.70 23.14
C ALA A 425 4.45 15.95 24.12
N SER A 426 4.65 16.71 25.20
CA SER A 426 3.57 17.07 26.13
C SER A 426 2.50 17.93 25.46
N GLU A 427 2.87 18.94 24.67
CA GLU A 427 1.93 19.74 23.89
C GLU A 427 1.17 18.90 22.87
N MET A 428 1.87 18.05 22.11
CA MET A 428 1.25 17.12 21.17
C MET A 428 0.32 16.18 21.93
N ILE A 429 0.77 15.54 23.02
CA ILE A 429 -0.04 14.65 23.86
C ILE A 429 -1.26 15.39 24.43
N GLN A 430 -1.15 16.67 24.77
CA GLN A 430 -2.25 17.47 25.33
C GLN A 430 -3.27 17.84 24.24
N GLN A 431 -2.82 18.28 23.07
CA GLN A 431 -3.66 18.47 21.87
C GLN A 431 -4.30 17.13 21.43
N THR A 432 -3.57 16.03 21.58
CA THR A 432 -3.96 14.65 21.24
C THR A 432 -4.84 14.01 22.32
N LYS A 433 -4.79 14.45 23.58
CA LYS A 433 -5.53 13.82 24.69
C LYS A 433 -7.03 14.05 24.56
N GLU A 434 -7.43 15.25 24.13
CA GLU A 434 -8.84 15.60 23.97
C GLU A 434 -9.43 15.08 22.65
N GLU A 435 -8.64 15.01 21.56
CA GLU A 435 -9.14 14.57 20.24
C GLU A 435 -8.77 13.15 19.82
N LEU A 436 -7.58 12.64 20.14
CA LEU A 436 -7.06 11.37 19.60
C LEU A 436 -7.31 10.19 20.56
N ILE A 437 -7.27 10.36 21.88
CA ILE A 437 -7.64 9.27 22.83
C ILE A 437 -9.17 9.09 22.90
N SER A 438 -9.95 10.15 22.65
CA SER A 438 -11.41 10.09 22.58
C SER A 438 -11.92 9.54 21.23
N LYS A 439 -11.20 9.75 20.12
CA LYS A 439 -11.56 9.23 18.77
C LYS A 439 -10.87 7.91 18.39
N ARG A 440 -9.60 7.68 18.78
CA ARG A 440 -8.84 6.44 18.48
C ARG A 440 -8.76 5.54 19.70
N GLY A 441 -9.38 4.36 19.60
CA GLY A 441 -9.30 3.34 20.65
C GLY A 441 -7.92 2.66 20.70
N LYS A 442 -7.60 2.03 21.85
CA LYS A 442 -6.35 1.26 22.05
C LYS A 442 -6.03 0.27 20.91
N LEU A 443 -7.05 -0.38 20.36
CA LEU A 443 -6.96 -1.26 19.19
C LEU A 443 -6.17 -0.62 18.04
N GLU A 444 -6.48 0.64 17.71
CA GLU A 444 -5.91 1.33 16.56
C GLU A 444 -4.45 1.70 16.80
N ILE A 445 -4.11 2.12 18.03
CA ILE A 445 -2.75 2.46 18.44
C ILE A 445 -1.85 1.22 18.45
N ILE A 446 -2.26 0.18 19.17
CA ILE A 446 -1.48 -1.04 19.35
C ILE A 446 -1.29 -1.76 18.02
N SER A 447 -2.36 -1.92 17.24
CA SER A 447 -2.28 -2.56 15.92
C SER A 447 -1.39 -1.76 14.97
N GLY A 448 -1.50 -0.42 14.98
CA GLY A 448 -0.65 0.47 14.19
C GLY A 448 0.83 0.32 14.54
N GLN A 449 1.18 0.38 15.83
CA GLN A 449 2.56 0.23 16.30
C GLN A 449 3.11 -1.16 16.00
N TYR A 450 2.34 -2.23 16.21
CA TYR A 450 2.82 -3.57 15.91
C TYR A 450 3.02 -3.79 14.41
N ILE A 451 2.10 -3.33 13.56
CA ILE A 451 2.27 -3.42 12.09
C ILE A 451 3.48 -2.59 11.63
N GLN A 452 3.73 -1.43 12.25
CA GLN A 452 4.94 -0.65 12.03
C GLN A 452 6.20 -1.42 12.45
N ASP A 453 6.20 -2.06 13.62
CA ASP A 453 7.29 -2.92 14.09
C ASP A 453 7.56 -4.07 13.10
N LEU A 454 6.51 -4.75 12.61
CA LEU A 454 6.61 -5.76 11.55
C LEU A 454 7.25 -5.15 10.29
N TYR A 455 6.81 -3.96 9.87
CA TYR A 455 7.37 -3.29 8.69
C TYR A 455 8.85 -2.98 8.88
N ARG A 456 9.28 -2.48 10.04
CA ARG A 456 10.72 -2.26 10.34
C ARG A 456 11.49 -3.56 10.28
N PHE A 457 10.95 -4.63 10.84
CA PHE A 457 11.61 -5.93 10.79
C PHE A 457 11.82 -6.40 9.34
N PHE A 458 10.77 -6.46 8.53
CA PHE A 458 10.87 -6.98 7.15
C PHE A 458 11.63 -6.07 6.19
N LYS A 459 11.80 -4.78 6.51
CA LYS A 459 12.54 -3.83 5.66
C LYS A 459 13.95 -3.50 6.12
N LEU A 460 14.22 -3.49 7.43
CA LEU A 460 15.43 -2.89 8.00
C LEU A 460 16.27 -3.85 8.84
N TYR A 461 15.71 -4.98 9.31
CA TYR A 461 16.51 -5.96 10.06
C TYR A 461 17.71 -6.40 9.21
N PRO A 462 18.95 -6.44 9.74
CA PRO A 462 20.12 -6.79 8.92
C PRO A 462 20.01 -8.12 8.16
N GLY A 463 19.26 -9.09 8.70
CA GLY A 463 18.98 -10.38 8.05
C GLY A 463 17.59 -10.47 7.40
N HIS A 464 16.91 -9.36 7.10
CA HIS A 464 15.53 -9.38 6.59
C HIS A 464 15.37 -10.16 5.28
N LEU A 465 16.42 -10.23 4.45
CA LEU A 465 16.44 -11.00 3.21
C LEU A 465 16.35 -12.52 3.41
N ASP A 466 16.55 -13.01 4.64
CA ASP A 466 16.34 -14.43 4.97
C ASP A 466 14.86 -14.79 5.18
N PHE A 467 13.96 -13.79 5.14
CA PHE A 467 12.54 -13.92 5.41
C PHE A 467 11.71 -13.54 4.18
N ASP A 468 10.56 -14.21 4.03
CA ASP A 468 9.56 -13.81 3.04
C ASP A 468 8.86 -12.52 3.52
N ASP A 469 9.02 -11.43 2.79
CA ASP A 469 8.44 -10.13 3.14
C ASP A 469 6.92 -10.14 2.95
N ILE A 470 6.19 -10.15 4.08
CA ILE A 470 4.72 -10.18 4.11
C ILE A 470 4.09 -8.95 3.43
N PHE A 471 4.78 -7.81 3.37
CA PHE A 471 4.25 -6.57 2.79
C PHE A 471 4.33 -6.54 1.26
N THR A 472 4.88 -7.59 0.64
CA THR A 472 4.78 -7.81 -0.82
C THR A 472 3.40 -8.33 -1.24
N SER A 473 2.63 -8.86 -0.29
CA SER A 473 1.27 -9.36 -0.52
C SER A 473 0.21 -8.27 -0.37
N ALA A 474 -0.98 -8.48 -0.95
CA ALA A 474 -2.10 -7.55 -0.84
C ALA A 474 -2.64 -7.43 0.60
N LEU A 475 -2.63 -8.54 1.35
CA LEU A 475 -3.12 -8.67 2.74
C LEU A 475 -4.60 -8.28 2.89
N ASP A 476 -5.40 -8.68 1.90
CA ASP A 476 -6.84 -8.47 1.80
C ASP A 476 -7.63 -9.49 2.64
N PHE A 477 -7.45 -9.45 3.97
CA PHE A 477 -8.05 -10.43 4.89
C PHE A 477 -9.57 -10.59 4.73
N HIS A 478 -10.29 -9.52 4.39
CA HIS A 478 -11.73 -9.53 4.13
C HIS A 478 -12.17 -10.44 2.97
N ASN A 479 -11.26 -10.79 2.06
CA ASN A 479 -11.53 -11.72 0.96
C ASN A 479 -11.29 -13.19 1.33
N LEU A 480 -10.72 -13.48 2.50
CA LEU A 480 -10.49 -14.87 2.93
C LEU A 480 -11.84 -15.56 3.21
N PRO A 481 -12.13 -16.73 2.59
CA PRO A 481 -13.40 -17.43 2.78
C PRO A 481 -13.74 -17.71 4.26
N ILE A 482 -12.73 -18.07 5.07
CA ILE A 482 -12.90 -18.34 6.50
C ILE A 482 -13.26 -17.08 7.31
N LEU A 483 -12.95 -15.88 6.82
CA LEU A 483 -13.24 -14.61 7.49
C LEU A 483 -14.53 -13.95 6.99
N GLN A 484 -15.10 -14.41 5.87
CA GLN A 484 -16.31 -13.82 5.30
C GLN A 484 -17.46 -13.70 6.31
N PRO A 485 -17.77 -14.68 7.17
CA PRO A 485 -18.84 -14.54 8.16
C PRO A 485 -18.67 -13.39 9.14
N TYR A 486 -17.45 -12.88 9.33
CA TYR A 486 -17.12 -11.91 10.38
C TYR A 486 -16.86 -10.49 9.88
N VAL A 487 -16.53 -10.29 8.59
CA VAL A 487 -16.15 -8.99 8.02
C VAL A 487 -16.71 -8.76 6.60
N SER A 488 -17.92 -9.27 6.35
CA SER A 488 -18.64 -9.06 5.08
C SER A 488 -19.88 -8.18 5.20
N ASP A 489 -20.08 -7.53 6.34
CA ASP A 489 -21.15 -6.55 6.49
C ASP A 489 -20.90 -5.34 5.57
N GLU A 490 -22.00 -4.70 5.16
CA GLU A 490 -21.98 -3.57 4.21
C GLU A 490 -21.12 -2.41 4.71
N GLU A 491 -21.18 -2.10 6.02
CA GLU A 491 -20.39 -1.02 6.62
C GLU A 491 -18.88 -1.31 6.48
N SER A 492 -18.45 -2.52 6.83
CA SER A 492 -17.05 -2.92 6.74
C SER A 492 -16.53 -2.95 5.31
N LEU A 493 -17.26 -3.58 4.39
CA LEU A 493 -16.89 -3.65 2.99
C LEU A 493 -16.84 -2.26 2.35
N THR A 494 -17.83 -1.40 2.63
CA THR A 494 -17.85 -0.01 2.14
C THR A 494 -16.66 0.77 2.66
N THR A 495 -16.38 0.69 3.96
CA THR A 495 -15.23 1.38 4.58
C THR A 495 -13.90 0.94 3.95
N ILE A 496 -13.70 -0.37 3.74
CA ILE A 496 -12.48 -0.90 3.14
C ILE A 496 -12.37 -0.47 1.67
N ALA A 497 -13.46 -0.56 0.90
CA ALA A 497 -13.48 -0.17 -0.51
C ALA A 497 -13.21 1.32 -0.71
N GLU A 498 -13.81 2.19 0.11
CA GLU A 498 -13.54 3.63 0.09
C GLU A 498 -12.10 3.96 0.46
N TYR A 499 -11.52 3.19 1.39
CA TYR A 499 -10.11 3.33 1.73
C TYR A 499 -9.21 2.96 0.57
N TYR A 500 -9.46 1.81 -0.09
CA TYR A 500 -8.74 1.43 -1.31
C TYR A 500 -8.88 2.47 -2.41
N LEU A 501 -10.09 2.99 -2.64
CA LEU A 501 -10.36 4.03 -3.62
C LEU A 501 -9.54 5.29 -3.34
N ARG A 502 -9.51 5.76 -2.09
CA ARG A 502 -8.72 6.93 -1.66
C ARG A 502 -7.22 6.73 -1.87
N LYS A 503 -6.73 5.50 -1.72
CA LYS A 503 -5.32 5.13 -1.95
C LYS A 503 -5.01 4.72 -3.40
N ASN A 504 -5.96 4.93 -4.32
CA ASN A 504 -5.85 4.61 -5.75
C ASN A 504 -5.63 3.12 -6.06
N TYR A 505 -6.02 2.23 -5.13
CA TYR A 505 -6.07 0.78 -5.37
C TYR A 505 -7.39 0.41 -6.07
N PHE A 506 -7.55 0.86 -7.31
CA PHE A 506 -8.82 0.78 -8.04
C PHE A 506 -9.31 -0.65 -8.25
N LEU A 507 -8.41 -1.61 -8.50
CA LEU A 507 -8.78 -3.03 -8.66
C LEU A 507 -9.25 -3.67 -7.35
N ASP A 508 -8.57 -3.38 -6.24
CA ASP A 508 -8.94 -3.87 -4.91
C ASP A 508 -10.32 -3.30 -4.51
N ALA A 509 -10.53 -1.99 -4.72
CA ALA A 509 -11.82 -1.33 -4.49
C ALA A 509 -12.94 -1.90 -5.38
N LEU A 510 -12.67 -2.09 -6.68
CA LEU A 510 -13.63 -2.63 -7.65
C LEU A 510 -14.12 -4.02 -7.25
N THR A 511 -13.22 -4.88 -6.75
CA THR A 511 -13.56 -6.24 -6.30
C THR A 511 -14.63 -6.20 -5.21
N ILE A 512 -14.49 -5.29 -4.24
CA ILE A 512 -15.46 -5.13 -3.16
C ILE A 512 -16.74 -4.45 -3.65
N TYR A 513 -16.64 -3.41 -4.48
CA TYR A 513 -17.82 -2.73 -5.01
C TYR A 513 -18.70 -3.65 -5.86
N ASN A 514 -18.11 -4.56 -6.64
CA ASN A 514 -18.86 -5.58 -7.38
C ASN A 514 -19.64 -6.49 -6.41
N ARG A 515 -19.00 -6.95 -5.34
CA ARG A 515 -19.67 -7.76 -4.30
C ARG A 515 -20.80 -7.00 -3.61
N LEU A 516 -20.63 -5.71 -3.35
CA LEU A 516 -21.69 -4.87 -2.78
C LEU A 516 -22.86 -4.68 -3.77
N SER A 517 -22.56 -4.62 -5.08
CA SER A 517 -23.57 -4.43 -6.12
C SER A 517 -24.46 -5.65 -6.33
N ASP A 518 -23.98 -6.85 -5.97
CA ASP A 518 -24.80 -8.07 -5.98
C ASP A 518 -25.98 -7.97 -4.98
N ALA A 519 -25.81 -7.22 -3.89
CA ALA A 519 -26.83 -6.99 -2.87
C ALA A 519 -27.63 -5.70 -3.08
N ASN A 520 -27.02 -4.67 -3.69
CA ASN A 520 -27.62 -3.35 -3.87
C ASN A 520 -27.44 -2.84 -5.31
N GLN A 521 -28.38 -3.22 -6.19
CA GLN A 521 -28.37 -2.81 -7.60
C GLN A 521 -29.00 -1.43 -7.85
N GLU A 522 -29.62 -0.82 -6.85
CA GLU A 522 -30.36 0.46 -6.96
C GLU A 522 -29.54 1.67 -6.48
N SER A 523 -28.27 1.47 -6.09
CA SER A 523 -27.40 2.57 -5.65
C SER A 523 -26.64 3.21 -6.83
N ASP A 524 -27.07 4.39 -7.26
CA ASP A 524 -26.35 5.16 -8.29
C ASP A 524 -24.90 5.47 -7.87
N ILE A 525 -24.67 5.82 -6.60
CA ILE A 525 -23.34 6.10 -6.04
C ILE A 525 -22.41 4.88 -6.13
N LEU A 526 -22.92 3.68 -5.91
CA LEU A 526 -22.12 2.46 -6.02
C LEU A 526 -21.66 2.23 -7.47
N PHE A 527 -22.57 2.35 -8.43
CA PHE A 527 -22.22 2.21 -9.85
C PHE A 527 -21.34 3.36 -10.37
N GLN A 528 -21.47 4.57 -9.82
CA GLN A 528 -20.51 5.67 -10.03
C GLN A 528 -19.10 5.27 -9.60
N LYS A 529 -18.95 4.68 -8.41
CA LYS A 529 -17.66 4.21 -7.88
C LYS A 529 -17.10 3.05 -8.70
N ILE A 530 -17.93 2.08 -9.11
CA ILE A 530 -17.54 0.98 -10.02
C ILE A 530 -17.04 1.53 -11.36
N GLY A 531 -17.81 2.42 -12.00
CA GLY A 531 -17.44 3.04 -13.27
C GLY A 531 -16.14 3.82 -13.17
N TYR A 532 -15.94 4.55 -12.08
CA TYR A 532 -14.69 5.27 -11.82
C TYR A 532 -13.49 4.33 -11.67
N CYS A 533 -13.62 3.24 -10.90
CA CYS A 533 -12.55 2.27 -10.73
C CYS A 533 -12.17 1.62 -12.07
N LYS A 534 -13.16 1.19 -12.87
CA LYS A 534 -12.93 0.62 -14.22
C LYS A 534 -12.27 1.62 -15.15
N GLN A 535 -12.72 2.88 -15.14
CA GLN A 535 -12.16 3.95 -15.97
C GLN A 535 -10.68 4.22 -15.62
N MET A 536 -10.35 4.31 -14.33
CA MET A 536 -8.96 4.51 -13.90
C MET A 536 -8.06 3.31 -14.21
N ASN A 537 -8.63 2.12 -14.32
CA ASN A 537 -7.90 0.91 -14.72
C ASN A 537 -7.86 0.70 -16.25
N GLY A 538 -8.39 1.65 -17.04
CA GLY A 538 -8.36 1.61 -18.52
C GLY A 538 -9.48 0.80 -19.17
N ASP A 539 -10.38 0.17 -18.40
CA ASP A 539 -11.57 -0.49 -18.93
C ASP A 539 -12.67 0.55 -19.19
N ILE A 540 -12.54 1.26 -20.31
CA ILE A 540 -13.46 2.35 -20.69
C ILE A 540 -14.85 1.81 -21.03
N GLN A 541 -14.94 0.62 -21.63
CA GLN A 541 -16.21 0.01 -22.00
C GLN A 541 -17.00 -0.43 -20.76
N GLY A 542 -16.36 -1.16 -19.84
CA GLY A 542 -17.01 -1.55 -18.59
C GLY A 542 -17.31 -0.35 -17.68
N ALA A 543 -16.53 0.73 -17.77
CA ALA A 543 -16.84 1.98 -17.08
C ALA A 543 -18.10 2.65 -17.64
N LEU A 544 -18.23 2.71 -18.96
CA LEU A 544 -19.41 3.23 -19.64
C LEU A 544 -20.67 2.45 -19.21
N GLU A 545 -20.61 1.12 -19.21
CA GLU A 545 -21.73 0.26 -18.76
C GLU A 545 -22.17 0.59 -17.32
N ALA A 546 -21.21 0.72 -16.40
CA ALA A 546 -21.50 1.06 -15.01
C ALA A 546 -22.07 2.48 -14.86
N TYR A 547 -21.54 3.45 -15.60
CA TYR A 547 -22.08 4.82 -15.56
C TYR A 547 -23.47 4.91 -16.18
N LEU A 548 -23.75 4.18 -17.26
CA LEU A 548 -25.10 4.09 -17.84
C LEU A 548 -26.08 3.47 -16.84
N HIS A 549 -25.66 2.44 -16.10
CA HIS A 549 -26.47 1.88 -15.01
C HIS A 549 -26.76 2.93 -13.93
N ALA A 550 -25.76 3.73 -13.54
CA ALA A 550 -25.98 4.84 -12.59
C ALA A 550 -26.92 5.93 -13.14
N ASP A 551 -26.85 6.26 -14.43
CA ASP A 551 -27.73 7.24 -15.10
C ASP A 551 -29.18 6.76 -15.20
N LEU A 552 -29.40 5.44 -15.35
CA LEU A 552 -30.75 4.85 -15.31
C LEU A 552 -31.43 5.04 -13.95
N ILE A 553 -30.66 5.01 -12.86
CA ILE A 553 -31.14 5.19 -11.48
C ILE A 553 -31.30 6.68 -11.16
N ASN A 554 -30.26 7.48 -11.45
CA ASN A 554 -30.21 8.91 -11.17
C ASN A 554 -29.85 9.72 -12.44
N PRO A 555 -30.85 10.05 -13.27
CA PRO A 555 -30.64 10.74 -14.53
C PRO A 555 -30.10 12.16 -14.38
N ASP A 556 -30.27 12.82 -13.23
CA ASP A 556 -29.91 14.23 -13.09
C ASP A 556 -28.46 14.44 -12.59
N SER A 557 -27.70 13.35 -12.41
CA SER A 557 -26.31 13.40 -11.96
C SER A 557 -25.41 13.99 -13.05
N LYS A 558 -25.14 15.31 -12.94
CA LYS A 558 -24.21 16.04 -13.81
C LYS A 558 -22.85 15.35 -13.91
N TRP A 559 -22.35 14.81 -12.80
CA TRP A 559 -21.07 14.11 -12.76
C TRP A 559 -21.09 12.84 -13.63
N VAL A 560 -22.14 12.02 -13.52
CA VAL A 560 -22.33 10.81 -14.34
C VAL A 560 -22.46 11.14 -15.82
N ILE A 561 -23.33 12.10 -16.17
CA ILE A 561 -23.56 12.54 -17.56
C ILE A 561 -22.22 12.93 -18.22
N ARG A 562 -21.40 13.72 -17.52
CA ARG A 562 -20.08 14.15 -18.01
C ARG A 562 -19.13 12.96 -18.20
N ARG A 563 -19.15 11.98 -17.30
CA ARG A 563 -18.31 10.78 -17.39
C ARG A 563 -18.72 9.88 -18.56
N ILE A 564 -20.02 9.68 -18.78
CA ILE A 564 -20.56 8.94 -19.92
C ILE A 564 -20.11 9.58 -21.24
N ALA A 565 -20.30 10.89 -21.39
CA ALA A 565 -19.89 11.62 -22.59
C ALA A 565 -18.37 11.48 -22.85
N GLY A 566 -17.57 11.56 -21.79
CA GLY A 566 -16.12 11.32 -21.85
C GLY A 566 -15.78 9.91 -22.31
N CYS A 567 -16.47 8.88 -21.81
CA CYS A 567 -16.24 7.49 -22.20
C CYS A 567 -16.59 7.27 -23.67
N TYR A 568 -17.75 7.74 -24.14
CA TYR A 568 -18.13 7.66 -25.56
C TYR A 568 -17.11 8.32 -26.47
N ARG A 569 -16.60 9.51 -26.09
CA ARG A 569 -15.54 10.18 -26.86
C ARG A 569 -14.24 9.37 -26.89
N THR A 570 -13.80 8.81 -25.76
CA THR A 570 -12.61 7.94 -25.71
C THR A 570 -12.79 6.67 -26.54
N LEU A 571 -14.01 6.13 -26.62
CA LEU A 571 -14.39 5.00 -27.46
C LEU A 571 -14.59 5.38 -28.94
N LYS A 572 -14.31 6.62 -29.34
CA LYS A 572 -14.50 7.16 -30.70
C LYS A 572 -15.95 7.06 -31.20
N GLN A 573 -16.91 7.30 -30.31
CA GLN A 573 -18.35 7.38 -30.59
C GLN A 573 -18.87 8.81 -30.37
N PRO A 574 -18.49 9.77 -31.23
CA PRO A 574 -18.81 11.18 -31.02
C PRO A 574 -20.30 11.51 -31.12
N GLU A 575 -21.12 10.75 -31.85
CA GLU A 575 -22.58 10.99 -31.89
C GLU A 575 -23.24 10.77 -30.53
N GLU A 576 -22.93 9.67 -29.84
CA GLU A 576 -23.47 9.39 -28.50
C GLU A 576 -22.89 10.35 -27.46
N ALA A 577 -21.61 10.71 -27.58
CA ALA A 577 -20.99 11.72 -26.72
C ALA A 577 -21.73 13.07 -26.81
N LEU A 578 -22.12 13.51 -28.01
CA LEU A 578 -22.88 14.75 -28.20
C LEU A 578 -24.22 14.73 -27.47
N LYS A 579 -24.97 13.61 -27.51
CA LYS A 579 -26.27 13.51 -26.80
C LYS A 579 -26.10 13.80 -25.30
N TYR A 580 -25.09 13.21 -24.68
CA TYR A 580 -24.81 13.42 -23.26
C TYR A 580 -24.20 14.79 -22.98
N TYR A 581 -23.33 15.32 -23.84
CA TYR A 581 -22.80 16.68 -23.67
C TYR A 581 -23.89 17.76 -23.80
N HIS A 582 -24.83 17.65 -24.73
CA HIS A 582 -25.96 18.58 -24.82
C HIS A 582 -26.89 18.49 -23.61
N ARG A 583 -27.11 17.27 -23.10
CA ARG A 583 -27.83 17.08 -21.83
C ARG A 583 -27.13 17.78 -20.67
N TYR A 584 -25.80 17.68 -20.57
CA TYR A 584 -25.02 18.43 -19.58
C TYR A 584 -25.11 19.95 -19.79
N GLU A 585 -24.97 20.40 -21.04
CA GLU A 585 -25.05 21.80 -21.44
C GLU A 585 -26.38 22.44 -21.02
N ALA A 586 -27.50 21.72 -21.12
CA ALA A 586 -28.80 22.20 -20.67
C ALA A 586 -28.83 22.60 -19.19
N PHE A 587 -28.00 21.97 -18.35
CA PHE A 587 -27.86 22.33 -16.94
C PHE A 587 -26.86 23.46 -16.69
N ASN A 588 -25.78 23.51 -17.47
CA ASN A 588 -24.65 24.43 -17.29
C ASN A 588 -24.17 24.97 -18.66
N PRO A 589 -24.90 25.91 -19.29
CA PRO A 589 -24.62 26.35 -20.67
C PRO A 589 -23.30 27.11 -20.84
N ASP A 590 -22.72 27.59 -19.73
CA ASP A 590 -21.49 28.38 -19.70
C ASP A 590 -20.25 27.58 -19.25
N ASP A 591 -20.36 26.26 -19.04
CA ASP A 591 -19.18 25.43 -18.78
C ASP A 591 -18.33 25.30 -20.04
N LEU A 592 -17.33 26.18 -20.15
CA LEU A 592 -16.42 26.27 -21.30
C LEU A 592 -15.70 24.95 -21.60
N SER A 593 -15.44 24.12 -20.58
CA SER A 593 -14.81 22.81 -20.78
C SER A 593 -15.72 21.90 -21.60
N ILE A 594 -17.02 21.96 -21.38
CA ILE A 594 -18.02 21.15 -22.09
C ILE A 594 -18.30 21.73 -23.47
N GLN A 595 -18.37 23.06 -23.59
CA GLN A 595 -18.51 23.73 -24.89
C GLN A 595 -17.37 23.35 -25.85
N ILE A 596 -16.12 23.31 -25.37
CA ILE A 596 -14.98 22.81 -26.14
C ILE A 596 -15.17 21.33 -26.53
N CYS A 597 -15.66 20.48 -25.61
CA CYS A 597 -15.86 19.06 -25.91
C CYS A 597 -16.96 18.83 -26.97
N ILE A 598 -18.05 19.60 -26.93
CA ILE A 598 -19.09 19.58 -27.97
C ILE A 598 -18.48 20.00 -29.32
N GLY A 599 -17.70 21.09 -29.34
CA GLY A 599 -16.96 21.53 -30.52
C GLY A 599 -16.06 20.43 -31.09
N HIS A 600 -15.31 19.70 -30.24
CA HIS A 600 -14.46 18.58 -30.66
C HIS A 600 -15.28 17.43 -31.26
N CYS A 601 -16.42 17.08 -30.67
CA CYS A 601 -17.27 16.02 -31.23
C CYS A 601 -17.83 16.43 -32.60
N HIS A 602 -18.26 17.68 -32.78
CA HIS A 602 -18.66 18.17 -34.10
C HIS A 602 -17.50 18.18 -35.10
N LEU A 603 -16.28 18.52 -34.68
CA LEU A 603 -15.09 18.45 -35.51
C LEU A 603 -14.80 17.01 -35.96
N GLU A 604 -14.85 16.03 -35.04
CA GLU A 604 -14.67 14.60 -35.33
C GLU A 604 -15.75 14.08 -36.30
N LEU A 605 -16.98 14.59 -36.20
CA LEU A 605 -18.09 14.31 -37.11
C LEU A 605 -18.06 15.11 -38.42
N LYS A 606 -16.99 15.90 -38.65
CA LYS A 606 -16.85 16.80 -39.82
C LYS A 606 -17.92 17.88 -39.95
N ASN A 607 -18.65 18.16 -38.87
CA ASN A 607 -19.64 19.24 -38.76
C ASN A 607 -18.95 20.57 -38.43
N TYR A 608 -18.02 20.99 -39.28
CA TYR A 608 -17.08 22.09 -38.98
C TYR A 608 -17.75 23.43 -38.67
N ASN A 609 -18.89 23.73 -39.31
CA ASN A 609 -19.63 24.96 -39.05
C ASN A 609 -20.26 24.98 -37.64
N GLU A 610 -20.78 23.86 -37.15
CA GLU A 610 -21.28 23.76 -35.77
C GLU A 610 -20.12 23.80 -34.78
N ALA A 611 -19.02 23.09 -35.06
CA ALA A 611 -17.81 23.13 -34.24
C ALA A 611 -17.31 24.57 -34.03
N LEU A 612 -17.27 25.38 -35.11
CA LEU A 612 -16.90 26.79 -35.04
C LEU A 612 -17.79 27.61 -34.11
N LYS A 613 -19.12 27.41 -34.12
CA LYS A 613 -20.03 28.15 -33.23
C LYS A 613 -19.66 27.93 -31.76
N TYR A 614 -19.41 26.68 -31.39
CA TYR A 614 -19.01 26.32 -30.03
C TYR A 614 -17.63 26.88 -29.65
N TYR A 615 -16.64 26.77 -30.53
CA TYR A 615 -15.33 27.33 -30.23
C TYR A 615 -15.33 28.86 -30.14
N PHE A 616 -16.09 29.55 -30.98
CA PHE A 616 -16.24 30.99 -30.88
C PHE A 616 -16.95 31.43 -29.60
N LYS A 617 -17.98 30.69 -29.16
CA LYS A 617 -18.60 30.92 -27.86
C LYS A 617 -17.57 30.83 -26.73
N VAL A 618 -16.65 29.86 -26.79
CA VAL A 618 -15.55 29.73 -25.81
C VAL A 618 -14.57 30.91 -25.88
N ASP A 619 -14.10 31.30 -27.06
CA ASP A 619 -13.19 32.44 -27.25
C ASP A 619 -13.82 33.78 -26.82
N TYR A 620 -15.15 33.91 -27.00
CA TYR A 620 -15.90 35.08 -26.56
C TYR A 620 -16.04 35.17 -25.03
N LEU A 621 -16.38 34.05 -24.38
CA LEU A 621 -16.60 33.98 -22.93
C LEU A 621 -15.30 33.99 -22.12
N ASP A 622 -14.19 33.50 -22.68
CA ASP A 622 -12.86 33.53 -22.07
C ASP A 622 -11.81 34.04 -23.07
N ASN A 623 -11.82 35.36 -23.26
CA ASN A 623 -10.95 36.05 -24.21
C ASN A 623 -9.45 36.01 -23.86
N LYS A 624 -9.07 35.49 -22.69
CA LYS A 624 -7.68 35.31 -22.26
C LYS A 624 -7.16 33.90 -22.54
N SER A 625 -8.05 32.94 -22.75
CA SER A 625 -7.70 31.54 -22.98
C SER A 625 -7.43 31.26 -24.45
N THR A 626 -6.32 30.58 -24.72
CA THR A 626 -5.93 30.18 -26.08
C THR A 626 -6.49 28.82 -26.50
N LYS A 627 -7.26 28.16 -25.61
CA LYS A 627 -7.71 26.77 -25.79
C LYS A 627 -8.54 26.58 -27.06
N ALA A 628 -9.30 27.59 -27.48
CA ALA A 628 -10.14 27.54 -28.67
C ALA A 628 -9.43 27.96 -29.97
N TRP A 629 -8.25 28.62 -29.90
CA TRP A 629 -7.63 29.24 -31.08
C TRP A 629 -7.25 28.23 -32.15
N ARG A 630 -6.61 27.12 -31.76
CA ARG A 630 -6.20 26.06 -32.70
C ARG A 630 -7.41 25.40 -33.38
N PRO A 631 -8.44 24.94 -32.63
CA PRO A 631 -9.66 24.43 -33.25
C PRO A 631 -10.38 25.45 -34.15
N ILE A 632 -10.45 26.73 -33.76
CA ILE A 632 -11.04 27.78 -34.61
C ILE A 632 -10.24 27.91 -35.90
N ALA A 633 -8.92 28.05 -35.83
CA ALA A 633 -8.08 28.23 -37.00
C ALA A 633 -8.24 27.05 -37.98
N TRP A 634 -8.20 25.82 -37.47
CA TRP A 634 -8.33 24.63 -38.29
C TRP A 634 -9.73 24.46 -38.89
N CYS A 635 -10.80 24.64 -38.11
CA CYS A 635 -12.16 24.57 -38.67
C CYS A 635 -12.42 25.71 -39.65
N SER A 636 -11.79 26.88 -39.47
CA SER A 636 -11.87 28.00 -40.41
C SER A 636 -11.22 27.63 -41.73
N PHE A 637 -10.07 26.95 -41.70
CA PHE A 637 -9.41 26.42 -42.89
C PHE A 637 -10.32 25.41 -43.61
N LEU A 638 -10.82 24.39 -42.90
CA LEU A 638 -11.68 23.35 -43.47
C LEU A 638 -13.03 23.87 -44.00
N THR A 639 -13.49 25.03 -43.54
CA THR A 639 -14.72 25.68 -44.03
C THR A 639 -14.47 26.74 -45.12
N GLY A 640 -13.24 26.87 -45.60
CA GLY A 640 -12.85 27.84 -46.64
C GLY A 640 -12.71 29.28 -46.15
N LYS A 641 -12.80 29.53 -44.84
CA LYS A 641 -12.66 30.84 -44.21
C LYS A 641 -11.18 31.15 -43.94
N TYR A 642 -10.37 31.18 -44.99
CA TYR A 642 -8.92 31.22 -44.84
C TYR A 642 -8.37 32.50 -44.19
N ASP A 643 -8.95 33.68 -44.47
CA ASP A 643 -8.53 34.92 -43.79
C ASP A 643 -8.77 34.86 -42.28
N GLN A 644 -9.86 34.21 -41.87
CA GLN A 644 -10.15 33.96 -40.46
C GLN A 644 -9.14 32.98 -39.87
N ALA A 645 -8.83 31.88 -40.57
CA ALA A 645 -7.79 30.94 -40.17
C ALA A 645 -6.44 31.64 -39.99
N ARG A 646 -6.03 32.48 -40.94
CA ARG A 646 -4.79 33.28 -40.91
C ARG A 646 -4.74 34.18 -39.69
N ASN A 647 -5.84 34.86 -39.37
CA ASN A 647 -5.92 35.74 -38.19
C ASN A 647 -5.72 34.98 -36.88
N TYR A 648 -6.30 33.78 -36.73
CA TYR A 648 -6.08 32.95 -35.55
C TYR A 648 -4.69 32.31 -35.51
N TYR A 649 -4.15 31.86 -36.65
CA TYR A 649 -2.76 31.37 -36.70
C TYR A 649 -1.76 32.46 -36.33
N LYS A 650 -1.99 33.73 -36.72
CA LYS A 650 -1.17 34.86 -36.25
C LYS A 650 -1.17 34.97 -34.72
N LYS A 651 -2.34 34.90 -34.07
CA LYS A 651 -2.44 34.89 -32.60
C LYS A 651 -1.68 33.71 -31.98
N ILE A 652 -1.75 32.53 -32.59
CA ILE A 652 -1.02 31.32 -32.13
C ILE A 652 0.49 31.49 -32.29
N MET A 653 0.95 32.07 -33.40
CA MET A 653 2.38 32.35 -33.63
C MET A 653 2.96 33.30 -32.57
N ASP A 654 2.15 34.25 -32.09
CA ASP A 654 2.52 35.17 -31.01
C ASP A 654 2.47 34.51 -29.61
N ASN A 655 1.99 33.26 -29.50
CA ASN A 655 1.82 32.57 -28.22
C ASN A 655 2.20 31.07 -28.26
N GLN A 656 3.50 30.81 -28.12
CA GLN A 656 4.08 29.46 -28.01
C GLN A 656 3.57 28.46 -29.07
N PRO A 657 3.87 28.70 -30.37
CA PRO A 657 3.50 27.79 -31.44
C PRO A 657 4.29 26.47 -31.35
N ASN A 658 3.63 25.38 -31.71
CA ASN A 658 4.22 24.06 -31.89
C ASN A 658 4.39 23.72 -33.39
N THR A 659 4.97 22.55 -33.69
CA THR A 659 5.21 22.09 -35.07
C THR A 659 3.93 22.05 -35.91
N GLN A 660 2.84 21.50 -35.38
CA GLN A 660 1.55 21.42 -36.10
C GLN A 660 0.97 22.80 -36.40
N ASP A 661 1.15 23.77 -35.48
CA ASP A 661 0.68 25.14 -35.71
C ASP A 661 1.36 25.78 -36.92
N PHE A 662 2.66 25.51 -37.12
CA PHE A 662 3.40 25.98 -38.29
C PHE A 662 2.94 25.26 -39.57
N LEU A 663 2.75 23.93 -39.51
CA LEU A 663 2.23 23.16 -40.64
C LEU A 663 0.86 23.71 -41.10
N ASN A 664 -0.09 23.85 -40.19
CA ASN A 664 -1.45 24.28 -40.54
C ASN A 664 -1.52 25.78 -40.92
N ALA A 665 -0.65 26.62 -40.36
CA ALA A 665 -0.49 28.00 -40.84
C ALA A 665 0.05 28.02 -42.28
N GLY A 666 0.98 27.12 -42.62
CA GLY A 666 1.46 26.93 -43.98
C GLY A 666 0.35 26.51 -44.95
N HIS A 667 -0.51 25.56 -44.55
CA HIS A 667 -1.69 25.16 -45.31
C HIS A 667 -2.61 26.34 -45.59
N THR A 668 -2.87 27.16 -44.56
CA THR A 668 -3.71 28.35 -44.67
C THR A 668 -3.13 29.40 -45.62
N GLU A 669 -1.82 29.67 -45.56
CA GLU A 669 -1.16 30.60 -46.46
C GLU A 669 -1.21 30.13 -47.92
N TRP A 670 -1.08 28.81 -48.14
CA TRP A 670 -1.15 28.25 -49.49
C TRP A 670 -2.54 28.35 -50.09
N ALA A 671 -3.58 28.03 -49.31
CA ALA A 671 -4.97 28.23 -49.74
C ALA A 671 -5.29 29.71 -50.06
N LEU A 672 -4.58 30.65 -49.41
CA LEU A 672 -4.64 32.09 -49.70
C LEU A 672 -3.71 32.53 -50.85
N GLN A 673 -3.15 31.59 -51.61
CA GLN A 673 -2.22 31.83 -52.73
C GLN A 673 -0.91 32.53 -52.33
N ASN A 674 -0.58 32.56 -51.04
CA ASN A 674 0.70 33.07 -50.53
C ASN A 674 1.72 31.94 -50.41
N ILE A 675 2.16 31.42 -51.55
CA ILE A 675 3.10 30.29 -51.66
C ILE A 675 4.41 30.56 -50.89
N LYS A 676 4.92 31.79 -50.91
CA LYS A 676 6.13 32.17 -50.16
C LYS A 676 5.93 32.07 -48.64
N GLY A 677 4.77 32.50 -48.15
CA GLY A 677 4.40 32.38 -46.74
C GLY A 677 4.23 30.93 -46.32
N ALA A 678 3.57 30.13 -47.16
CA ALA A 678 3.37 28.70 -46.93
C ALA A 678 4.72 27.96 -46.75
N LEU A 679 5.65 28.17 -47.69
CA LEU A 679 6.99 27.60 -47.64
C LEU A 679 7.75 28.01 -46.37
N ALA A 680 7.68 29.29 -45.98
CA ALA A 680 8.35 29.79 -44.79
C ALA A 680 7.80 29.14 -43.50
N PHE A 681 6.50 28.87 -43.43
CA PHE A 681 5.89 28.18 -42.31
C PHE A 681 6.22 26.68 -42.28
N TYR A 682 6.16 25.98 -43.42
CA TYR A 682 6.59 24.59 -43.50
C TYR A 682 8.05 24.41 -43.10
N LYS A 683 8.93 25.32 -43.53
CA LYS A 683 10.34 25.31 -43.14
C LYS A 683 10.52 25.39 -41.62
N LYS A 684 9.79 26.31 -40.96
CA LYS A 684 9.78 26.42 -39.49
C LYS A 684 9.22 25.18 -38.80
N ALA A 685 8.21 24.52 -39.38
CA ALA A 685 7.68 23.27 -38.85
C ALA A 685 8.77 22.19 -38.81
N VAL A 686 9.49 22.00 -39.92
CA VAL A 686 10.61 21.03 -40.01
C VAL A 686 11.75 21.39 -39.05
N GLU A 687 12.15 22.66 -38.99
CA GLU A 687 13.19 23.14 -38.06
C GLU A 687 12.82 22.87 -36.58
N LYS A 688 11.54 23.09 -36.21
CA LYS A 688 11.04 22.86 -34.85
C LYS A 688 11.05 21.38 -34.47
N GLU A 689 10.90 20.51 -35.46
CA GLU A 689 11.00 19.05 -35.31
C GLU A 689 12.44 18.54 -35.40
N SER A 690 13.42 19.39 -35.08
CA SER A 690 14.86 19.06 -35.13
C SER A 690 15.34 18.64 -36.52
N GLY A 691 14.64 19.08 -37.57
CA GLY A 691 14.99 18.79 -38.96
C GLY A 691 14.45 17.45 -39.49
N ASP A 692 13.57 16.75 -38.76
CA ASP A 692 12.99 15.49 -39.23
C ASP A 692 11.95 15.73 -40.33
N PHE A 693 12.44 15.80 -41.57
CA PHE A 693 11.60 15.97 -42.75
C PHE A 693 10.63 14.80 -42.96
N SER A 694 10.99 13.59 -42.54
CA SER A 694 10.16 12.39 -42.78
C SER A 694 8.88 12.47 -41.96
N LYS A 695 8.99 12.91 -40.70
CA LYS A 695 7.86 13.09 -39.81
C LYS A 695 6.95 14.23 -40.24
N PHE A 696 7.52 15.37 -40.68
CA PHE A 696 6.75 16.44 -41.31
C PHE A 696 6.00 15.93 -42.55
N GLN A 697 6.68 15.17 -43.42
CA GLN A 697 6.08 14.63 -44.63
C GLN A 697 4.92 13.69 -44.33
N GLU A 698 5.04 12.85 -43.30
CA GLU A 698 3.95 11.98 -42.84
C GLU A 698 2.71 12.78 -42.42
N GLN A 699 2.88 13.84 -41.62
CA GLN A 699 1.78 14.70 -41.19
C GLN A 699 1.16 15.47 -42.36
N PHE A 700 1.99 16.11 -43.18
CA PHE A 700 1.56 16.85 -44.36
C PHE A 700 0.75 15.96 -45.32
N ASN A 701 1.16 14.71 -45.51
CA ASN A 701 0.47 13.78 -46.40
C ASN A 701 -0.95 13.44 -45.91
N GLN A 702 -1.22 13.48 -44.60
CA GLN A 702 -2.55 13.24 -44.04
C GLN A 702 -3.52 14.36 -44.41
N ASP A 703 -3.01 15.58 -44.60
CA ASP A 703 -3.80 16.79 -44.85
C ASP A 703 -3.99 17.10 -46.35
N ILE A 704 -3.35 16.33 -47.26
CA ILE A 704 -3.50 16.49 -48.73
C ILE A 704 -4.97 16.52 -49.17
N PRO A 705 -5.87 15.61 -48.74
CA PRO A 705 -7.27 15.66 -49.14
C PRO A 705 -7.93 17.01 -48.83
N ASP A 706 -7.63 17.60 -47.67
CA ASP A 706 -8.17 18.89 -47.25
C ASP A 706 -7.53 20.06 -48.04
N LEU A 707 -6.25 19.96 -48.42
CA LEU A 707 -5.57 20.92 -49.31
C LEU A 707 -6.18 20.93 -50.72
N LEU A 708 -6.51 19.77 -51.27
CA LEU A 708 -7.18 19.66 -52.58
C LEU A 708 -8.58 20.29 -52.55
N VAL A 709 -9.34 20.02 -51.48
CA VAL A 709 -10.65 20.68 -51.24
C VAL A 709 -10.47 22.19 -51.10
N ALA A 710 -9.35 22.64 -50.55
CA ALA A 710 -9.03 24.06 -50.42
C ALA A 710 -8.66 24.75 -51.76
N GLY A 711 -8.60 24.00 -52.86
CA GLY A 711 -8.35 24.52 -54.21
C GLY A 711 -6.89 24.46 -54.64
N ILE A 712 -6.04 23.71 -53.94
CA ILE A 712 -4.66 23.44 -54.35
C ILE A 712 -4.66 22.32 -55.39
N GLU A 713 -3.96 22.51 -56.50
CA GLU A 713 -3.87 21.49 -57.54
C GLU A 713 -2.98 20.33 -57.10
N GLU A 714 -3.39 19.09 -57.40
CA GLU A 714 -2.63 17.88 -57.03
C GLU A 714 -1.19 17.90 -57.59
N ALA A 715 -1.01 18.50 -58.78
CA ALA A 715 0.30 18.66 -59.40
C ALA A 715 1.24 19.63 -58.65
N GLU A 716 0.70 20.57 -57.86
CA GLU A 716 1.51 21.51 -57.08
C GLU A 716 2.06 20.90 -55.78
N VAL A 717 1.41 19.84 -55.28
CA VAL A 717 1.81 19.15 -54.04
C VAL A 717 3.27 18.67 -54.04
N PRO A 718 3.73 17.86 -55.02
CA PRO A 718 5.12 17.45 -55.09
C PRO A 718 6.08 18.63 -55.31
N LEU A 719 5.67 19.66 -56.05
CA LEU A 719 6.50 20.84 -56.30
C LEU A 719 6.77 21.64 -55.02
N MET A 720 5.75 21.84 -54.18
CA MET A 720 5.91 22.47 -52.86
C MET A 720 6.86 21.66 -51.96
N MET A 721 6.74 20.32 -51.98
CA MET A 721 7.60 19.45 -51.18
C MET A 721 9.06 19.49 -51.64
N ASP A 722 9.31 19.49 -52.95
CA ASP A 722 10.66 19.67 -53.50
C ASP A 722 11.22 21.05 -53.17
N GLN A 723 10.41 22.10 -53.30
CA GLN A 723 10.80 23.46 -52.95
C GLN A 723 11.16 23.58 -51.46
N LEU A 724 10.41 22.93 -50.57
CA LEU A 724 10.72 22.86 -49.16
C LEU A 724 12.05 22.14 -48.90
N ARG A 725 12.29 21.00 -49.54
CA ARG A 725 13.57 20.27 -49.44
C ARG A 725 14.75 21.12 -49.87
N TYR A 726 14.66 21.80 -51.02
CA TYR A 726 15.70 22.72 -51.47
C TYR A 726 15.92 23.89 -50.50
N SER A 727 14.86 24.42 -49.90
CA SER A 727 14.97 25.52 -48.92
C SER A 727 15.60 25.09 -47.58
N LEU A 728 15.63 23.79 -47.28
CA LEU A 728 16.22 23.20 -46.08
C LEU A 728 17.68 22.79 -46.31
N SER A 729 18.10 22.48 -47.54
CA SER A 729 19.51 22.21 -47.88
C SER A 729 20.44 23.42 -47.69
N ASP A 730 19.89 24.63 -47.50
CA ASP A 730 20.67 25.83 -47.13
C ASP A 730 20.91 25.93 -45.60
N ILE A 731 20.41 24.98 -44.79
CA ILE A 731 20.50 24.97 -43.32
C ILE A 731 21.29 23.78 -42.76
N PHE A 732 21.64 22.79 -43.59
CA PHE A 732 22.45 21.62 -43.20
C PHE A 732 23.83 21.61 -43.84
#